data_AF-A0A920C6A3-F1
#
_entry.id   AF-A0A920C6A3-F1
#
_cell.length_a   1.000
_cell.length_b   1.000
_cell.length_c   1.000
_cell.angle_alpha   90.00
_cell.angle_beta   90.00
_cell.angle_gamma   90.00
#
_symmetry.space_group_name_H-M   'P 1'
#
loop_
_entity.id
_entity.type
_entity.pdbx_description
1 polymer ?
#
loop_
_entity_poly.entity_id
_entity_poly.type
_entity_poly.pdbx_seq_one_letter_code
_entity_poly.pdbx_strand_id
1 'polypeptide(L)'
;MKMFKNLFDSLLNVRTKWIRIFIPVLGLAVYFFFLTFNNVHTETYDIEPLTNARETIRSPITIENKQETLRKTREASESVEDRFDISEDVAKEQIGYVEEIFTAINKLETETKELAKSSDGPVKLSNQEKVLRLKELLSNSITEKVDDSVFLRLIDVPAVERKRGMDIFISYLQDEYHIGVRTKNKTSAIENVKENIKYSPLDNNMIDALTELSEFAIVENSFYDQEKTAEARNQAVSNVEPVMINAGEVIVREGEAITNEVYEKLQLVGLLNEDRNVFPVIGLGLFILLICSIIGFEMNRIDNQKRLDKGKIASIILISFFVVSIMKVISIFTTQANQLFFIVPIATGVLLVKQLITDRLAIVLSILYALLGGIIFNGQIPGSLNIEAVIYFLFSQFGANIFLMNVKDRLAIVRSGIGMTIVNIIAILLFVFLSFEKYSLGDVIILGGFGIASAFLSAVLTIGLLPFFETGLGILSDIKLLQLSSPNQPLLKKILTEAPGTYHHSIMVANLSETACDAIGANGLLARVAAYYHDIGKTVRPHYFIENQLSIKNPHDVISPIQSAEIIIRHPYDGAELLKKNRMPKEIIDVAMQHHGTTLLKYFYFKEKENNKDAREENFRYPGPKPQTKETAIISICDSVEAAVRSLKEPTEEKIEEIVSSIVNDRLMDGQLDDCPLTFKEIKIIHQTICETLKGIFHSRIQYPTKEAN
;
A
#
# COMPACT_ATOMS: atom_id res chain seq x y z
N MET A 1 -24.81 30.07 39.32
CA MET A 1 -25.60 30.07 38.07
C MET A 1 -24.75 30.29 36.80
N LYS A 2 -23.88 31.31 36.71
CA LYS A 2 -22.96 31.52 35.56
C LYS A 2 -21.98 30.37 35.28
N MET A 3 -21.42 29.76 36.33
CA MET A 3 -20.48 28.63 36.20
C MET A 3 -21.14 27.36 35.65
N PHE A 4 -22.37 27.07 36.06
CA PHE A 4 -23.17 25.95 35.53
C PHE A 4 -23.59 26.20 34.07
N LYS A 5 -23.91 27.45 33.71
CA LYS A 5 -24.23 27.83 32.33
C LYS A 5 -23.01 27.69 31.41
N ASN A 6 -21.83 28.13 31.85
CA ASN A 6 -20.58 27.96 31.09
C ASN A 6 -20.15 26.50 30.97
N LEU A 7 -20.39 25.66 31.99
CA LEU A 7 -20.11 24.23 31.92
C LEU A 7 -21.09 23.52 30.96
N PHE A 8 -22.36 23.91 31.00
CA PHE A 8 -23.41 23.38 30.13
C PHE A 8 -23.22 23.83 28.68
N ASP A 9 -22.86 25.09 28.44
CA ASP A 9 -22.53 25.64 27.12
C ASP A 9 -21.21 25.05 26.57
N SER A 10 -20.23 24.78 27.45
CA SER A 10 -19.01 24.04 27.08
C SER A 10 -19.31 22.60 26.70
N LEU A 11 -20.11 21.88 27.49
CA LEU A 11 -20.57 20.52 27.18
C LEU A 11 -21.41 20.48 25.90
N LEU A 12 -22.30 21.46 25.68
CA LEU A 12 -23.06 21.61 24.45
C LEU A 12 -22.17 21.93 23.25
N ASN A 13 -21.16 22.79 23.39
CA ASN A 13 -20.21 23.12 22.33
C ASN A 13 -19.29 21.94 22.00
N VAL A 14 -18.85 21.16 22.99
CA VAL A 14 -18.13 19.91 22.77
C VAL A 14 -19.02 18.92 22.03
N ARG A 15 -20.29 18.79 22.44
CA ARG A 15 -21.26 17.89 21.81
C ARG A 15 -21.59 18.29 20.37
N THR A 16 -21.77 19.58 20.07
CA THR A 16 -22.03 20.07 18.70
C THR A 16 -20.79 20.00 17.81
N LYS A 17 -19.59 20.28 18.34
CA LYS A 17 -18.32 20.08 17.60
C LYS A 17 -18.09 18.61 17.26
N TRP A 18 -18.30 17.72 18.23
CA TRP A 18 -18.17 16.28 18.01
C TRP A 18 -19.14 15.80 16.93
N ILE A 19 -20.42 16.19 17.04
CA ILE A 19 -21.46 15.83 16.06
C ILE A 19 -21.11 16.33 14.64
N ARG A 20 -20.56 17.55 14.53
CA ARG A 20 -20.23 18.17 13.24
C ARG A 20 -19.14 17.44 12.43
N ILE A 21 -18.20 16.76 13.10
CA ILE A 21 -17.13 16.00 12.45
C ILE A 21 -17.43 14.50 12.44
N PHE A 22 -17.96 13.97 13.56
CA PHE A 22 -18.21 12.54 13.73
C PHE A 22 -19.24 12.01 12.74
N ILE A 23 -20.36 12.71 12.51
CA ILE A 23 -21.40 12.23 11.58
C ILE A 23 -20.87 12.13 10.14
N PRO A 24 -20.21 13.15 9.57
CA PRO A 24 -19.61 13.04 8.25
C PRO A 24 -18.57 11.92 8.13
N VAL A 25 -17.70 11.78 9.14
CA VAL A 25 -16.66 10.73 9.16
C VAL A 25 -17.29 9.33 9.27
N LEU A 26 -18.34 9.17 10.07
CA LEU A 26 -19.10 7.92 10.16
C LEU A 26 -19.78 7.59 8.82
N GLY A 27 -20.33 8.59 8.13
CA GLY A 27 -20.88 8.43 6.78
C GLY A 27 -19.84 7.93 5.78
N LEU A 28 -18.62 8.48 5.83
CA LEU A 28 -17.49 7.97 5.04
C LEU A 28 -17.10 6.54 5.41
N ALA A 29 -17.04 6.22 6.71
CA ALA A 29 -16.69 4.88 7.17
C ALA A 29 -17.69 3.84 6.65
N VAL A 30 -18.99 4.11 6.78
CA VAL A 30 -20.05 3.26 6.24
C VAL A 30 -19.90 3.10 4.73
N TYR A 31 -19.66 4.19 4.01
CA TYR A 31 -19.46 4.15 2.57
C TYR A 31 -18.26 3.31 2.14
N PHE A 32 -17.08 3.57 2.72
CA PHE A 32 -15.87 2.80 2.43
C PHE A 32 -16.11 1.33 2.71
N PHE A 33 -16.81 1.00 3.81
CA PHE A 33 -17.06 -0.37 4.21
C PHE A 33 -17.90 -1.09 3.17
N PHE A 34 -19.06 -0.54 2.80
CA PHE A 34 -19.91 -1.17 1.80
C PHE A 34 -19.25 -1.29 0.42
N LEU A 35 -18.49 -0.27 0.01
CA LEU A 35 -17.86 -0.26 -1.30
C LEU A 35 -16.70 -1.26 -1.43
N THR A 36 -16.00 -1.53 -0.33
CA THR A 36 -14.88 -2.49 -0.26
C THR A 36 -15.28 -3.86 0.31
N PHE A 37 -16.51 -4.01 0.80
CA PHE A 37 -17.00 -5.26 1.38
C PHE A 37 -16.82 -6.45 0.43
N ASN A 38 -17.22 -6.28 -0.84
CA ASN A 38 -17.09 -7.32 -1.85
C ASN A 38 -15.63 -7.66 -2.21
N ASN A 39 -14.65 -6.82 -1.87
CA ASN A 39 -13.24 -7.14 -2.10
C ASN A 39 -12.68 -8.08 -1.01
N VAL A 40 -13.31 -8.16 0.15
CA VAL A 40 -12.80 -8.92 1.30
C VAL A 40 -13.71 -10.09 1.66
N HIS A 41 -15.00 -10.00 1.28
CA HIS A 41 -15.96 -11.06 1.48
C HIS A 41 -15.71 -12.23 0.52
N THR A 42 -15.34 -13.39 1.06
CA THR A 42 -15.29 -14.66 0.32
C THR A 42 -16.71 -15.17 0.09
N GLU A 43 -17.09 -15.42 -1.16
CA GLU A 43 -18.31 -16.15 -1.46
C GLU A 43 -18.15 -17.61 -1.02
N THR A 44 -19.09 -18.09 -0.22
CA THR A 44 -19.21 -19.50 0.13
C THR A 44 -20.27 -20.13 -0.74
N TYR A 45 -20.04 -21.38 -1.13
CA TYR A 45 -20.91 -22.09 -2.06
C TYR A 45 -21.71 -23.16 -1.33
N ASP A 46 -22.99 -23.27 -1.70
CA ASP A 46 -23.82 -24.42 -1.36
C ASP A 46 -23.71 -25.42 -2.51
N ILE A 47 -22.74 -26.32 -2.40
CA ILE A 47 -22.41 -27.29 -3.45
C ILE A 47 -22.76 -28.66 -2.92
N GLU A 48 -23.55 -29.42 -3.68
CA GLU A 48 -23.72 -30.85 -3.44
C GLU A 48 -22.67 -31.64 -4.23
N PRO A 49 -22.10 -32.72 -3.66
CA PRO A 49 -21.22 -33.62 -4.41
C PRO A 49 -21.90 -34.12 -5.69
N LEU A 50 -21.12 -34.34 -6.76
CA LEU A 50 -21.57 -34.85 -8.06
C LEU A 50 -22.44 -33.88 -8.88
N THR A 51 -22.41 -32.59 -8.55
CA THR A 51 -23.01 -31.52 -9.38
C THR A 51 -21.95 -30.85 -10.27
N ASN A 52 -22.37 -30.11 -11.30
CA ASN A 52 -21.45 -29.33 -12.14
C ASN A 52 -21.23 -27.93 -11.54
N ALA A 53 -19.99 -27.44 -11.56
CA ALA A 53 -19.64 -26.11 -11.10
C ALA A 53 -20.29 -25.03 -11.98
N ARG A 54 -20.99 -24.07 -11.35
CA ARG A 54 -21.64 -22.95 -12.05
C ARG A 54 -20.67 -21.85 -12.48
N GLU A 55 -19.50 -21.82 -11.88
CA GLU A 55 -18.43 -20.87 -12.17
C GLU A 55 -17.07 -21.48 -11.82
N THR A 56 -15.99 -20.82 -12.22
CA THR A 56 -14.63 -21.25 -11.91
C THR A 56 -14.25 -20.86 -10.48
N ILE A 57 -14.02 -21.85 -9.62
CA ILE A 57 -13.72 -21.63 -8.20
C ILE A 57 -12.21 -21.73 -7.97
N ARG A 58 -11.66 -20.75 -7.24
CA ARG A 58 -10.24 -20.66 -6.91
C ARG A 58 -10.01 -20.68 -5.40
N SER A 59 -8.86 -21.21 -4.97
CA SER A 59 -8.50 -21.22 -3.55
C SER A 59 -8.26 -19.80 -3.02
N PRO A 60 -8.90 -19.39 -1.91
CA PRO A 60 -8.62 -18.10 -1.28
C PRO A 60 -7.34 -18.11 -0.42
N ILE A 61 -6.83 -19.29 -0.05
CA ILE A 61 -5.73 -19.46 0.90
C ILE A 61 -4.69 -20.48 0.40
N THR A 62 -3.47 -20.38 0.94
CA THR A 62 -2.48 -21.44 0.78
C THR A 62 -2.55 -22.38 1.97
N ILE A 63 -2.82 -23.66 1.73
CA ILE A 63 -2.97 -24.68 2.76
C ILE A 63 -2.42 -26.03 2.30
N GLU A 64 -1.85 -26.79 3.22
CA GLU A 64 -1.38 -28.15 2.96
C GLU A 64 -2.57 -29.11 2.83
N ASN A 65 -2.63 -29.85 1.72
CA ASN A 65 -3.51 -31.02 1.61
C ASN A 65 -2.86 -32.21 2.33
N LYS A 66 -3.07 -32.27 3.64
CA LYS A 66 -2.51 -33.31 4.51
C LYS A 66 -2.86 -34.72 4.05
N GLN A 67 -4.05 -34.94 3.50
CA GLN A 67 -4.47 -36.26 3.03
C GLN A 67 -3.65 -36.70 1.80
N GLU A 68 -3.50 -35.82 0.80
CA GLU A 68 -2.67 -36.11 -0.37
C GLU A 68 -1.19 -36.21 -0.03
N THR A 69 -0.68 -35.36 0.88
CA THR A 69 0.69 -35.51 1.40
C THR A 69 0.87 -36.91 2.01
N LEU A 70 -0.02 -37.32 2.91
CA LEU A 70 0.04 -38.64 3.55
C LEU A 70 -0.07 -39.78 2.53
N ARG A 71 -0.91 -39.65 1.49
CA ARG A 71 -1.02 -40.64 0.42
C ARG A 71 0.30 -40.78 -0.32
N LYS A 72 0.89 -39.68 -0.78
CA LYS A 72 2.20 -39.68 -1.46
C LYS A 72 3.32 -40.20 -0.55
N THR A 73 3.29 -39.87 0.74
CA THR A 73 4.25 -40.40 1.71
C THR A 73 4.16 -41.92 1.83
N ARG A 74 2.95 -42.49 1.87
CA ARG A 74 2.75 -43.94 1.89
C ARG A 74 3.21 -44.58 0.58
N GLU A 75 2.83 -44.03 -0.56
CA GLU A 75 3.23 -44.53 -1.88
C GLU A 75 4.75 -44.51 -2.04
N ALA A 76 5.42 -43.44 -1.60
CA ALA A 76 6.87 -43.35 -1.61
C ALA A 76 7.51 -44.44 -0.74
N SER A 77 6.98 -44.68 0.47
CA SER A 77 7.47 -45.75 1.35
C SER A 77 7.26 -47.16 0.76
N GLU A 78 6.11 -47.41 0.13
CA GLU A 78 5.76 -48.72 -0.43
C GLU A 78 6.48 -49.01 -1.75
N SER A 79 6.86 -47.97 -2.50
CA SER A 79 7.62 -48.09 -3.74
C SER A 79 9.09 -48.50 -3.55
N VAL A 80 9.61 -48.45 -2.32
CA VAL A 80 11.00 -48.83 -2.02
C VAL A 80 11.11 -50.35 -1.99
N GLU A 81 11.85 -50.89 -2.95
CA GLU A 81 12.19 -52.32 -2.99
C GLU A 81 13.00 -52.73 -1.76
N ASP A 82 12.77 -53.97 -1.33
CA ASP A 82 13.53 -54.59 -0.24
C ASP A 82 15.02 -54.70 -0.60
N ARG A 83 15.89 -54.30 0.34
CA ARG A 83 17.34 -54.38 0.21
C ARG A 83 17.85 -55.69 0.82
N PHE A 84 18.86 -56.26 0.18
CA PHE A 84 19.46 -57.53 0.58
C PHE A 84 20.96 -57.36 0.73
N ASP A 85 21.56 -58.13 1.64
CA ASP A 85 22.99 -58.18 1.88
C ASP A 85 23.56 -59.51 1.39
N ILE A 86 24.69 -59.46 0.69
CA ILE A 86 25.36 -60.63 0.14
C ILE A 86 26.41 -61.11 1.15
N SER A 87 26.19 -62.30 1.71
CA SER A 87 27.14 -62.95 2.61
C SER A 87 28.29 -63.57 1.81
N GLU A 88 29.45 -62.92 1.88
CA GLU A 88 30.70 -63.49 1.36
C GLU A 88 31.13 -64.74 2.13
N ASP A 89 30.79 -64.84 3.42
CA ASP A 89 31.19 -65.95 4.26
C ASP A 89 30.53 -67.25 3.81
N VAL A 90 29.23 -67.21 3.48
CA VAL A 90 28.52 -68.37 2.93
C VAL A 90 29.10 -68.78 1.57
N ALA A 91 29.44 -67.81 0.72
CA ALA A 91 30.05 -68.10 -0.57
C ALA A 91 31.44 -68.75 -0.40
N LYS A 92 32.28 -68.21 0.49
CA LYS A 92 33.62 -68.75 0.79
C LYS A 92 33.54 -70.15 1.40
N GLU A 93 32.61 -70.37 2.32
CA GLU A 93 32.40 -71.68 2.94
C GLU A 93 31.99 -72.73 1.90
N GLN A 94 31.02 -72.40 1.04
CA GLN A 94 30.53 -73.33 0.03
C GLN A 94 31.55 -73.62 -1.08
N ILE A 95 32.34 -72.62 -1.48
CA ILE A 95 33.48 -72.82 -2.39
C ILE A 95 34.56 -73.68 -1.71
N GLY A 96 34.83 -73.44 -0.42
CA GLY A 96 35.76 -74.24 0.37
C GLY A 96 35.39 -75.72 0.41
N TYR A 97 34.10 -76.05 0.52
CA TYR A 97 33.63 -77.44 0.44
C TYR A 97 33.91 -78.07 -0.94
N VAL A 98 33.77 -77.30 -2.02
CA VAL A 98 34.12 -77.79 -3.38
C VAL A 98 35.63 -78.05 -3.47
N GLU A 99 36.47 -77.12 -3.02
CA GLU A 99 37.92 -77.29 -2.99
C GLU A 99 38.36 -78.49 -2.13
N GLU A 100 37.68 -78.73 -1.01
CA GLU A 100 37.90 -79.87 -0.13
C GLU A 100 37.67 -81.21 -0.88
N ILE A 101 36.59 -81.33 -1.65
CA ILE A 101 36.29 -82.51 -2.49
C ILE A 101 37.45 -82.83 -3.42
N PHE A 102 37.89 -81.83 -4.20
CA PHE A 102 38.96 -82.01 -5.17
C PHE A 102 40.32 -82.30 -4.51
N THR A 103 40.59 -81.66 -3.37
CA THR A 103 41.81 -81.87 -2.60
C THR A 103 41.86 -83.28 -2.00
N ALA A 104 40.75 -83.75 -1.43
CA ALA A 104 40.64 -85.10 -0.87
C ALA A 104 40.81 -86.18 -1.95
N ILE A 105 40.24 -85.98 -3.15
CA ILE A 105 40.40 -86.90 -4.29
C ILE A 105 41.87 -86.97 -4.73
N ASN A 106 42.56 -85.83 -4.82
CA ASN A 106 43.98 -85.80 -5.19
C ASN A 106 44.87 -86.49 -4.14
N LYS A 107 44.56 -86.32 -2.84
CA LYS A 107 45.25 -87.01 -1.75
C LYS A 107 45.03 -88.52 -1.82
N LEU A 108 43.79 -88.97 -2.02
CA LEU A 108 43.44 -90.38 -2.19
C LEU A 108 44.17 -91.01 -3.40
N GLU A 109 44.27 -90.30 -4.53
CA GLU A 109 45.01 -90.80 -5.69
C GLU A 109 46.51 -90.93 -5.41
N THR A 110 47.07 -90.00 -4.63
CA THR A 110 48.49 -90.01 -4.24
C THR A 110 48.79 -91.18 -3.30
N GLU A 111 47.97 -91.36 -2.28
CA GLU A 111 48.05 -92.51 -1.35
C GLU A 111 47.90 -93.84 -2.09
N THR A 112 46.98 -93.91 -3.06
CA THR A 112 46.78 -95.12 -3.88
C THR A 112 47.97 -95.41 -4.79
N LYS A 113 48.63 -94.38 -5.35
CA LYS A 113 49.87 -94.52 -6.14
C LYS A 113 51.07 -94.92 -5.29
N GLU A 114 51.17 -94.45 -4.04
CA GLU A 114 52.22 -94.86 -3.12
C GLU A 114 52.04 -96.30 -2.63
N LEU A 115 50.80 -96.70 -2.30
CA LEU A 115 50.46 -98.08 -1.98
C LEU A 115 50.81 -99.03 -3.13
N ALA A 116 50.51 -98.65 -4.38
CA ALA A 116 50.85 -99.42 -5.58
C ALA A 116 52.37 -99.53 -5.86
N LYS A 117 53.21 -98.64 -5.31
CA LYS A 117 54.68 -98.73 -5.40
C LYS A 117 55.30 -99.63 -4.31
N SER A 118 54.55 -99.91 -3.24
CA SER A 118 55.03 -100.66 -2.07
C SER A 118 54.65 -102.15 -2.06
N SER A 119 53.79 -102.60 -2.98
CA SER A 119 53.31 -103.99 -3.09
C SER A 119 53.63 -104.58 -4.48
N ASP A 120 54.13 -105.82 -4.53
CA ASP A 120 54.49 -106.56 -5.75
C ASP A 120 53.24 -107.11 -6.47
N GLY A 121 52.36 -106.20 -6.90
CA GLY A 121 51.10 -106.46 -7.62
C GLY A 121 50.14 -105.27 -7.58
N PRO A 122 49.29 -105.05 -8.61
CA PRO A 122 48.39 -103.91 -8.64
C PRO A 122 47.25 -104.13 -7.65
N VAL A 123 47.30 -103.46 -6.49
CA VAL A 123 46.15 -103.37 -5.57
C VAL A 123 45.10 -102.49 -6.24
N LYS A 124 44.14 -103.12 -6.94
CA LYS A 124 42.94 -102.44 -7.43
C LYS A 124 41.93 -102.36 -6.28
N LEU A 125 41.93 -101.23 -5.57
CA LEU A 125 40.82 -100.87 -4.68
C LEU A 125 39.50 -100.90 -5.46
N SER A 126 38.47 -101.50 -4.89
CA SER A 126 37.13 -101.47 -5.46
C SER A 126 36.56 -100.05 -5.42
N ASN A 127 35.62 -99.75 -6.32
CA ASN A 127 34.97 -98.43 -6.38
C ASN A 127 34.30 -98.06 -5.04
N GLN A 128 33.74 -99.03 -4.32
CA GLN A 128 33.13 -98.81 -3.00
C GLN A 128 34.15 -98.47 -1.91
N GLU A 129 35.33 -99.11 -1.92
CA GLU A 129 36.40 -98.80 -0.95
C GLU A 129 37.02 -97.41 -1.19
N LYS A 130 37.10 -96.97 -2.45
CA LYS A 130 37.59 -95.63 -2.79
C LYS A 130 36.66 -94.54 -2.27
N VAL A 131 35.35 -94.70 -2.44
CA VAL A 131 34.36 -93.74 -1.92
C VAL A 131 34.36 -93.72 -0.39
N LEU A 132 34.45 -94.89 0.26
CA LEU A 132 34.49 -94.98 1.72
C LEU A 132 35.70 -94.23 2.30
N ARG A 133 36.90 -94.46 1.75
CA ARG A 133 38.12 -93.73 2.15
C ARG A 133 38.06 -92.25 1.81
N LEU A 134 37.42 -91.86 0.71
CA LEU A 134 37.25 -90.46 0.37
C LEU A 134 36.35 -89.77 1.41
N LYS A 135 35.24 -90.42 1.81
CA LYS A 135 34.33 -89.89 2.84
C LYS A 135 35.00 -89.73 4.20
N GLU A 136 35.98 -90.57 4.56
CA GLU A 136 36.77 -90.39 5.79
C GLU A 136 37.66 -89.13 5.78
N LEU A 137 37.97 -88.60 4.59
CA LEU A 137 38.79 -87.39 4.40
C LEU A 137 37.96 -86.11 4.24
N LEU A 138 36.63 -86.22 4.11
CA LEU A 138 35.72 -85.10 3.84
C LEU A 138 34.92 -84.71 5.08
N SER A 139 34.59 -83.43 5.18
CA SER A 139 33.69 -82.88 6.19
C SER A 139 32.27 -83.47 6.08
N ASN A 140 31.59 -83.59 7.23
CA ASN A 140 30.22 -84.16 7.30
C ASN A 140 29.22 -83.41 6.40
N SER A 141 29.40 -82.10 6.24
CA SER A 141 28.58 -81.24 5.37
C SER A 141 28.58 -81.70 3.90
N ILE A 142 29.67 -82.32 3.44
CA ILE A 142 29.84 -82.85 2.09
C ILE A 142 29.31 -84.28 2.02
N THR A 143 29.69 -85.14 2.98
CA THR A 143 29.40 -86.58 2.93
C THR A 143 27.91 -86.92 3.09
N GLU A 144 27.14 -86.04 3.73
CA GLU A 144 25.69 -86.18 3.89
C GLU A 144 24.88 -85.70 2.68
N LYS A 145 25.44 -84.81 1.84
CA LYS A 145 24.67 -84.07 0.82
C LYS A 145 25.11 -84.33 -0.63
N VAL A 146 26.29 -84.91 -0.85
CA VAL A 146 26.80 -85.25 -2.18
C VAL A 146 26.66 -86.77 -2.40
N ASP A 147 26.08 -87.17 -3.55
CA ASP A 147 25.88 -88.58 -3.89
C ASP A 147 27.20 -89.31 -4.20
N ASP A 148 27.24 -90.61 -3.92
CA ASP A 148 28.39 -91.47 -4.17
C ASP A 148 28.72 -91.58 -5.67
N SER A 149 27.72 -91.41 -6.53
CA SER A 149 27.86 -91.31 -7.99
C SER A 149 28.83 -90.20 -8.40
N VAL A 150 28.77 -89.04 -7.75
CA VAL A 150 29.56 -87.85 -8.07
C VAL A 150 31.02 -88.11 -7.72
N PHE A 151 31.29 -88.67 -6.54
CA PHE A 151 32.64 -89.02 -6.13
C PHE A 151 33.28 -90.03 -7.07
N LEU A 152 32.55 -91.05 -7.50
CA LEU A 152 33.06 -92.05 -8.44
C LEU A 152 33.43 -91.44 -9.79
N ARG A 153 32.55 -90.60 -10.36
CA ARG A 153 32.83 -89.91 -11.63
C ARG A 153 34.05 -89.00 -11.50
N LEU A 154 34.16 -88.23 -10.41
CA LEU A 154 35.31 -87.34 -10.20
C LEU A 154 36.61 -88.13 -10.01
N ILE A 155 36.61 -89.28 -9.33
CA ILE A 155 37.82 -90.11 -9.14
C ILE A 155 38.38 -90.63 -10.48
N ASP A 156 37.50 -90.98 -11.43
CA ASP A 156 37.89 -91.56 -12.72
C ASP A 156 38.41 -90.53 -13.74
N VAL A 157 38.23 -89.23 -13.50
CA VAL A 157 38.76 -88.14 -14.35
C VAL A 157 40.27 -87.94 -14.08
N PRO A 158 41.13 -87.75 -15.10
CA PRO A 158 42.55 -87.49 -14.90
C PRO A 158 42.85 -86.23 -14.06
N ALA A 159 43.89 -86.27 -13.22
CA ALA A 159 44.23 -85.18 -12.28
C ALA A 159 44.36 -83.79 -12.93
N VAL A 160 44.89 -83.71 -14.16
CA VAL A 160 45.02 -82.44 -14.90
C VAL A 160 43.66 -81.87 -15.30
N GLU A 161 42.74 -82.73 -15.74
CA GLU A 161 41.38 -82.32 -16.10
C GLU A 161 40.53 -82.00 -14.86
N ARG A 162 40.73 -82.71 -13.74
CA ARG A 162 40.07 -82.37 -12.47
C ARG A 162 40.44 -80.99 -11.98
N LYS A 163 41.73 -80.65 -12.00
CA LYS A 163 42.18 -79.31 -11.59
C LYS A 163 41.57 -78.23 -12.50
N ARG A 164 41.61 -78.44 -13.81
CA ARG A 164 41.02 -77.50 -14.78
C ARG A 164 39.51 -77.33 -14.59
N GLY A 165 38.79 -78.43 -14.35
CA GLY A 165 37.35 -78.36 -14.12
C GLY A 165 36.98 -77.77 -12.76
N MET A 166 37.78 -77.98 -11.71
CA MET A 166 37.63 -77.30 -10.42
C MET A 166 37.76 -75.78 -10.58
N ASP A 167 38.82 -75.30 -11.24
CA ASP A 167 39.07 -73.87 -11.43
C ASP A 167 37.91 -73.19 -12.19
N ILE A 168 37.41 -73.83 -13.25
CA ILE A 168 36.27 -73.35 -14.04
C ILE A 168 34.98 -73.35 -13.21
N PHE A 169 34.74 -74.42 -12.46
CA PHE A 169 33.53 -74.55 -11.66
C PHE A 169 33.48 -73.50 -10.55
N ILE A 170 34.59 -73.30 -9.83
CA ILE A 170 34.69 -72.26 -8.80
C ILE A 170 34.45 -70.87 -9.39
N SER A 171 34.97 -70.58 -10.59
CA SER A 171 34.70 -69.30 -11.28
C SER A 171 33.21 -69.08 -11.50
N TYR A 172 32.47 -70.09 -11.99
CA TYR A 172 31.03 -69.96 -12.21
C TYR A 172 30.23 -69.84 -10.90
N LEU A 173 30.66 -70.52 -9.84
CA LEU A 173 30.07 -70.36 -8.52
C LEU A 173 30.31 -68.94 -7.98
N GLN A 174 31.51 -68.40 -8.14
CA GLN A 174 31.85 -67.04 -7.71
C GLN A 174 31.00 -65.99 -8.44
N ASP A 175 30.75 -66.16 -9.73
CA ASP A 175 29.91 -65.25 -10.52
C ASP A 175 28.47 -65.21 -9.97
N GLU A 176 27.85 -66.37 -9.72
CA GLU A 176 26.49 -66.43 -9.15
C GLU A 176 26.43 -65.91 -7.71
N TYR A 177 27.45 -66.20 -6.89
CA TYR A 177 27.52 -65.69 -5.53
C TYR A 177 27.73 -64.17 -5.46
N HIS A 178 28.41 -63.58 -6.43
CA HIS A 178 28.56 -62.12 -6.56
C HIS A 178 27.25 -61.45 -7.01
N ILE A 179 26.42 -62.13 -7.81
CA ILE A 179 25.08 -61.66 -8.19
C ILE A 179 24.13 -61.69 -6.97
N GLY A 180 24.32 -62.68 -6.10
CA GLY A 180 23.51 -62.89 -4.91
C GLY A 180 22.39 -63.91 -5.16
N VAL A 181 22.56 -65.08 -4.59
CA VAL A 181 21.62 -66.19 -4.65
C VAL A 181 20.64 -66.07 -3.48
N ARG A 182 19.36 -65.93 -3.79
CA ARG A 182 18.20 -65.87 -2.88
C ARG A 182 17.37 -67.13 -3.03
N THR A 183 16.48 -67.41 -2.08
CA THR A 183 15.54 -68.53 -2.20
C THR A 183 14.77 -68.53 -3.54
N LYS A 184 14.41 -67.34 -4.06
CA LYS A 184 13.58 -67.20 -5.28
C LYS A 184 14.34 -67.47 -6.59
N ASN A 185 15.62 -67.14 -6.68
CA ASN A 185 16.45 -67.32 -7.89
C ASN A 185 17.44 -68.48 -7.77
N LYS A 186 17.46 -69.24 -6.66
CA LYS A 186 18.34 -70.39 -6.46
C LYS A 186 18.29 -71.40 -7.61
N THR A 187 17.09 -71.77 -8.06
CA THR A 187 16.92 -72.72 -9.18
C THR A 187 17.54 -72.18 -10.47
N SER A 188 17.32 -70.89 -10.77
CA SER A 188 17.90 -70.24 -11.94
C SER A 188 19.43 -70.13 -11.85
N ALA A 189 19.98 -69.85 -10.66
CA ALA A 189 21.42 -69.84 -10.45
C ALA A 189 22.05 -71.23 -10.68
N ILE A 190 21.39 -72.30 -10.21
CA ILE A 190 21.81 -73.69 -10.50
C ILE A 190 21.75 -73.96 -12.01
N GLU A 191 20.68 -73.56 -12.69
CA GLU A 191 20.53 -73.76 -14.13
C GLU A 191 21.61 -73.01 -14.94
N ASN A 192 21.92 -71.76 -14.58
CA ASN A 192 22.98 -70.97 -15.21
C ASN A 192 24.34 -71.65 -15.07
N VAL A 193 24.69 -72.14 -13.87
CA VAL A 193 25.95 -72.84 -13.63
C VAL A 193 26.00 -74.13 -14.45
N LYS A 194 24.91 -74.92 -14.47
CA LYS A 194 24.81 -76.13 -15.29
C LYS A 194 24.97 -75.84 -16.79
N GLU A 195 24.35 -74.78 -17.28
CA GLU A 195 24.48 -74.35 -18.68
C GLU A 195 25.91 -73.94 -19.02
N ASN A 196 26.54 -73.12 -18.17
CA ASN A 196 27.92 -72.69 -18.33
C ASN A 196 28.90 -73.87 -18.32
N ILE A 197 28.69 -74.87 -17.44
CA ILE A 197 29.48 -76.11 -17.41
C ILE A 197 29.31 -76.90 -18.71
N LYS A 198 28.07 -77.04 -19.22
CA LYS A 198 27.77 -77.81 -20.43
C LYS A 198 28.48 -77.29 -21.68
N TYR A 199 28.69 -75.97 -21.77
CA TYR A 199 29.41 -75.33 -22.88
C TYR A 199 30.90 -75.11 -22.58
N SER A 200 31.41 -75.60 -21.44
CA SER A 200 32.81 -75.48 -21.07
C SER A 200 33.70 -76.49 -21.82
N PRO A 201 35.01 -76.21 -22.01
CA PRO A 201 35.95 -77.10 -22.69
C PRO A 201 36.44 -78.24 -21.76
N LEU A 202 35.51 -79.02 -21.21
CA LEU A 202 35.75 -80.15 -20.31
C LEU A 202 35.27 -81.47 -20.93
N ASP A 203 35.81 -82.60 -20.46
CA ASP A 203 35.33 -83.93 -20.85
C ASP A 203 33.90 -84.20 -20.35
N ASN A 204 33.14 -85.04 -21.07
CA ASN A 204 31.76 -85.36 -20.73
C ASN A 204 31.61 -85.94 -19.31
N ASN A 205 32.58 -86.75 -18.84
CA ASN A 205 32.52 -87.28 -17.48
C ASN A 205 32.69 -86.20 -16.42
N MET A 206 33.51 -85.17 -16.72
CA MET A 206 33.70 -84.02 -15.85
C MET A 206 32.48 -83.09 -15.87
N ILE A 207 31.87 -82.88 -17.05
CA ILE A 207 30.63 -82.10 -17.21
C ILE A 207 29.51 -82.71 -16.39
N ASP A 208 29.28 -84.02 -16.49
CA ASP A 208 28.23 -84.72 -15.74
C ASP A 208 28.45 -84.60 -14.22
N ALA A 209 29.69 -84.81 -13.76
CA ALA A 209 30.02 -84.74 -12.35
C ALA A 209 29.83 -83.33 -11.77
N LEU A 210 30.27 -82.29 -12.47
CA LEU A 210 30.10 -80.90 -12.05
C LEU A 210 28.64 -80.45 -12.13
N THR A 211 27.87 -80.94 -13.10
CA THR A 211 26.43 -80.65 -13.24
C THR A 211 25.65 -81.17 -12.03
N GLU A 212 25.94 -82.39 -11.58
CA GLU A 212 25.34 -82.98 -10.37
C GLU A 212 25.83 -82.26 -9.10
N LEU A 213 27.12 -81.93 -9.03
CA LEU A 213 27.71 -81.17 -7.91
C LEU A 213 27.16 -79.73 -7.77
N SER A 214 26.63 -79.14 -8.86
CA SER A 214 26.05 -77.79 -8.86
C SER A 214 24.85 -77.65 -7.92
N GLU A 215 24.08 -78.73 -7.71
CA GLU A 215 22.93 -78.72 -6.79
C GLU A 215 23.35 -78.60 -5.32
N PHE A 216 24.50 -79.15 -4.99
CA PHE A 216 25.13 -79.00 -3.68
C PHE A 216 25.85 -77.64 -3.55
N ALA A 217 26.57 -77.24 -4.60
CA ALA A 217 27.49 -76.11 -4.56
C ALA A 217 26.83 -74.72 -4.57
N ILE A 218 25.54 -74.60 -4.96
CA ILE A 218 24.79 -73.35 -4.92
C ILE A 218 23.83 -73.35 -3.72
N VAL A 219 24.05 -72.42 -2.80
CA VAL A 219 23.19 -72.13 -1.64
C VAL A 219 22.75 -70.67 -1.63
N GLU A 220 21.78 -70.34 -0.79
CA GLU A 220 21.38 -68.94 -0.59
C GLU A 220 22.48 -68.18 0.15
N ASN A 221 22.95 -67.07 -0.43
CA ASN A 221 23.92 -66.17 0.19
C ASN A 221 23.44 -64.71 0.22
N SER A 222 22.27 -64.38 -0.32
CA SER A 222 21.71 -63.02 -0.30
C SER A 222 20.50 -62.96 0.62
N PHE A 223 20.63 -62.29 1.76
CA PHE A 223 19.63 -62.26 2.84
C PHE A 223 18.99 -60.88 2.97
N TYR A 224 17.73 -60.84 3.39
CA TYR A 224 17.00 -59.59 3.59
C TYR A 224 17.66 -58.72 4.67
N ASP A 225 17.93 -57.45 4.35
CA ASP A 225 18.51 -56.48 5.27
C ASP A 225 17.42 -55.50 5.72
N GLN A 226 16.90 -55.73 6.93
CA GLN A 226 15.83 -54.94 7.51
C GLN A 226 16.26 -53.49 7.75
N GLU A 227 17.51 -53.26 8.14
CA GLU A 227 18.01 -51.93 8.50
C GLU A 227 18.21 -51.08 7.24
N LYS A 228 18.88 -51.60 6.21
CA LYS A 228 19.03 -50.91 4.92
C LYS A 228 17.70 -50.64 4.23
N THR A 229 16.74 -51.57 4.35
CA THR A 229 15.39 -51.37 3.80
C THR A 229 14.63 -50.29 4.56
N ALA A 230 14.69 -50.29 5.90
CA ALA A 230 14.04 -49.27 6.71
C ALA A 230 14.66 -47.87 6.49
N GLU A 231 15.99 -47.79 6.38
CA GLU A 231 16.68 -46.54 6.07
C GLU A 231 16.28 -46.01 4.69
N ALA A 232 16.26 -46.86 3.66
CA ALA A 232 15.82 -46.48 2.32
C ALA A 232 14.37 -46.00 2.30
N ARG A 233 13.46 -46.64 3.05
CA ARG A 233 12.07 -46.20 3.22
C ARG A 233 11.97 -44.84 3.93
N ASN A 234 12.73 -44.64 5.00
CA ASN A 234 12.77 -43.37 5.73
C ASN A 234 13.31 -42.22 4.88
N GLN A 235 14.33 -42.47 4.06
CA GLN A 235 14.85 -41.49 3.10
C GLN A 235 13.80 -41.15 2.03
N ALA A 236 13.11 -42.14 1.47
CA ALA A 236 12.03 -41.92 0.49
C ALA A 236 10.88 -41.08 1.08
N VAL A 237 10.48 -41.37 2.33
CA VAL A 237 9.48 -40.61 3.08
C VAL A 237 9.93 -39.16 3.32
N SER A 238 11.18 -38.96 3.73
CA SER A 238 11.73 -37.64 4.04
C SER A 238 11.87 -36.74 2.81
N ASN A 239 11.94 -37.34 1.61
CA ASN A 239 12.02 -36.62 0.34
C ASN A 239 10.64 -36.25 -0.23
N VAL A 240 9.53 -36.67 0.40
CA VAL A 240 8.19 -36.29 -0.05
C VAL A 240 7.90 -34.86 0.37
N GLU A 241 7.83 -33.95 -0.61
CA GLU A 241 7.40 -32.58 -0.37
C GLU A 241 5.89 -32.52 -0.06
N PRO A 242 5.46 -31.67 0.90
CA PRO A 242 4.04 -31.46 1.19
C PRO A 242 3.27 -31.01 -0.05
N VAL A 243 2.08 -31.59 -0.26
CA VAL A 243 1.19 -31.18 -1.35
C VAL A 243 0.44 -29.93 -0.93
N MET A 244 0.83 -28.79 -1.46
CA MET A 244 0.22 -27.50 -1.16
C MET A 244 -0.87 -27.15 -2.19
N ILE A 245 -2.02 -26.68 -1.71
CA ILE A 245 -3.00 -25.94 -2.51
C ILE A 245 -2.67 -24.46 -2.34
N ASN A 246 -2.35 -23.76 -3.42
CA ASN A 246 -1.89 -22.37 -3.35
C ASN A 246 -3.07 -21.38 -3.48
N ALA A 247 -2.97 -20.22 -2.81
CA ALA A 247 -3.92 -19.13 -3.03
C ALA A 247 -3.95 -18.72 -4.52
N GLY A 248 -5.15 -18.60 -5.09
CA GLY A 248 -5.40 -18.31 -6.50
C GLY A 248 -5.45 -19.52 -7.44
N GLU A 249 -5.04 -20.71 -6.97
CA GLU A 249 -5.12 -21.97 -7.72
C GLU A 249 -6.57 -22.31 -8.10
N VAL A 250 -6.79 -22.76 -9.32
CA VAL A 250 -8.12 -23.19 -9.78
C VAL A 250 -8.43 -24.56 -9.20
N ILE A 251 -9.47 -24.66 -8.37
CA ILE A 251 -9.91 -25.92 -7.77
C ILE A 251 -10.85 -26.66 -8.73
N VAL A 252 -11.76 -25.95 -9.39
CA VAL A 252 -12.69 -26.50 -10.39
C VAL A 252 -13.07 -25.42 -11.40
N ARG A 253 -13.17 -25.76 -12.68
CA ARG A 253 -13.62 -24.84 -13.74
C ARG A 253 -15.12 -24.87 -13.92
N GLU A 254 -15.66 -23.79 -14.46
CA GLU A 254 -17.07 -23.73 -14.85
C GLU A 254 -17.43 -24.91 -15.78
N GLY A 255 -18.51 -25.61 -15.45
CA GLY A 255 -19.02 -26.77 -16.18
C GLY A 255 -18.35 -28.11 -15.85
N GLU A 256 -17.27 -28.13 -15.06
CA GLU A 256 -16.65 -29.38 -14.59
C GLU A 256 -17.47 -30.01 -13.46
N ALA A 257 -17.46 -31.35 -13.40
CA ALA A 257 -18.14 -32.11 -12.37
C ALA A 257 -17.37 -32.04 -11.04
N ILE A 258 -18.07 -31.74 -9.96
CA ILE A 258 -17.53 -31.65 -8.62
C ILE A 258 -17.47 -33.07 -8.04
N THR A 259 -16.32 -33.70 -8.24
CA THR A 259 -16.01 -35.00 -7.64
C THR A 259 -15.84 -34.88 -6.12
N ASN A 260 -15.84 -36.01 -5.40
CA ASN A 260 -15.60 -36.01 -3.96
C ASN A 260 -14.23 -35.38 -3.61
N GLU A 261 -13.21 -35.59 -4.42
CA GLU A 261 -11.88 -34.98 -4.22
C GLU A 261 -11.92 -33.45 -4.37
N VAL A 262 -12.66 -32.94 -5.36
CA VAL A 262 -12.87 -31.50 -5.53
C VAL A 262 -13.66 -30.94 -4.36
N TYR A 263 -14.70 -31.64 -3.90
CA TYR A 263 -15.50 -31.25 -2.75
C TYR A 263 -14.66 -31.17 -1.46
N GLU A 264 -13.81 -32.16 -1.18
CA GLU A 264 -12.89 -32.16 -0.05
C GLU A 264 -11.88 -31.01 -0.14
N LYS A 265 -11.36 -30.70 -1.35
CA LYS A 265 -10.51 -29.51 -1.56
C LYS A 265 -11.27 -28.22 -1.24
N LEU A 266 -12.51 -28.07 -1.71
CA LEU A 266 -13.36 -26.91 -1.42
C LEU A 266 -13.65 -26.75 0.08
N GLN A 267 -13.86 -27.86 0.79
CA GLN A 267 -14.02 -27.88 2.25
C GLN A 267 -12.73 -27.44 2.94
N LEU A 268 -11.60 -28.01 2.55
CA LEU A 268 -10.29 -27.75 3.14
C LEU A 268 -9.87 -26.28 3.00
N VAL A 269 -10.24 -25.61 1.90
CA VAL A 269 -9.98 -24.18 1.69
C VAL A 269 -11.07 -23.26 2.27
N GLY A 270 -12.09 -23.81 2.93
CA GLY A 270 -13.14 -23.06 3.63
C GLY A 270 -14.15 -22.38 2.70
N LEU A 271 -14.40 -22.93 1.50
CA LEU A 271 -15.34 -22.38 0.52
C LEU A 271 -16.76 -22.94 0.62
N LEU A 272 -17.00 -23.94 1.47
CA LEU A 272 -18.34 -24.46 1.74
C LEU A 272 -19.06 -23.59 2.78
N ASN A 273 -20.39 -23.50 2.67
CA ASN A 273 -21.24 -22.61 3.49
C ASN A 273 -21.08 -22.79 5.01
N GLU A 274 -20.71 -23.97 5.49
CA GLU A 274 -20.59 -24.27 6.92
C GLU A 274 -19.32 -23.68 7.57
N ASP A 275 -18.31 -23.30 6.78
CA ASP A 275 -16.98 -22.87 7.26
C ASP A 275 -16.70 -21.37 7.06
N ARG A 276 -17.74 -20.54 7.13
CA ARG A 276 -17.66 -19.11 6.78
C ARG A 276 -16.71 -18.33 7.70
N ASN A 277 -15.58 -17.88 7.16
CA ASN A 277 -14.59 -17.08 7.90
C ASN A 277 -14.97 -15.59 7.96
N VAL A 278 -15.32 -15.09 9.15
CA VAL A 278 -15.69 -13.68 9.38
C VAL A 278 -14.51 -12.74 9.65
N PHE A 279 -13.30 -13.27 9.90
CA PHE A 279 -12.13 -12.45 10.25
C PHE A 279 -11.75 -11.41 9.19
N PRO A 280 -11.80 -11.70 7.87
CA PRO A 280 -11.50 -10.69 6.85
C PRO A 280 -12.43 -9.46 6.94
N VAL A 281 -13.73 -9.67 7.21
CA VAL A 281 -14.71 -8.59 7.37
C VAL A 281 -14.42 -7.75 8.63
N ILE A 282 -14.03 -8.40 9.73
CA ILE A 282 -13.59 -7.70 10.95
C ILE A 282 -12.34 -6.88 10.68
N GLY A 283 -11.36 -7.45 9.98
CA GLY A 283 -10.14 -6.77 9.55
C GLY A 283 -10.43 -5.53 8.70
N LEU A 284 -11.37 -5.64 7.76
CA LEU A 284 -11.84 -4.50 6.97
C LEU A 284 -12.47 -3.41 7.85
N GLY A 285 -13.31 -3.80 8.81
CA GLY A 285 -13.91 -2.88 9.78
C GLY A 285 -12.86 -2.11 10.59
N LEU A 286 -11.83 -2.80 11.10
CA LEU A 286 -10.73 -2.19 11.84
C LEU A 286 -9.89 -1.26 10.96
N PHE A 287 -9.61 -1.67 9.73
CA PHE A 287 -8.86 -0.86 8.77
C PHE A 287 -9.60 0.45 8.43
N ILE A 288 -10.90 0.37 8.15
CA ILE A 288 -11.71 1.55 7.85
C ILE A 288 -11.87 2.45 9.07
N LEU A 289 -12.02 1.87 10.26
CA LEU A 289 -12.02 2.62 11.51
C LEU A 289 -10.72 3.41 11.68
N LEU A 290 -9.56 2.80 11.39
CA LEU A 290 -8.26 3.45 11.45
C LEU A 290 -8.16 4.61 10.46
N ILE A 291 -8.50 4.38 9.18
CA ILE A 291 -8.51 5.42 8.14
C ILE A 291 -9.40 6.59 8.54
N CYS A 292 -10.64 6.32 8.92
CA CYS A 292 -11.62 7.34 9.25
C CYS A 292 -11.24 8.08 10.55
N SER A 293 -10.59 7.41 11.50
CA SER A 293 -10.06 8.06 12.71
C SER A 293 -8.97 9.08 12.37
N ILE A 294 -8.08 8.77 11.42
CA ILE A 294 -7.05 9.70 10.95
C ILE A 294 -7.68 10.91 10.23
N ILE A 295 -8.68 10.69 9.37
CA ILE A 295 -9.42 11.78 8.70
C ILE A 295 -10.12 12.66 9.75
N GLY A 296 -10.82 12.05 10.71
CA GLY A 296 -11.48 12.77 11.80
C GLY A 296 -10.52 13.56 12.69
N PHE A 297 -9.33 13.01 12.96
CA PHE A 297 -8.26 13.69 13.70
C PHE A 297 -7.76 14.93 12.94
N GLU A 298 -7.48 14.81 11.64
CA GLU A 298 -7.05 15.94 10.82
C GLU A 298 -8.12 17.02 10.71
N MET A 299 -9.39 16.64 10.53
CA MET A 299 -10.53 17.57 10.56
C MET A 299 -10.60 18.31 11.90
N ASN A 300 -10.47 17.60 13.02
CA ASN A 300 -10.49 18.21 14.35
C ASN A 300 -9.33 19.20 14.54
N ARG A 301 -8.13 18.89 14.01
CA ARG A 301 -7.00 19.84 14.06
C ARG A 301 -7.30 21.12 13.28
N ILE A 302 -7.88 21.01 12.09
CA ILE A 302 -8.24 22.18 11.26
C ILE A 302 -9.36 23.00 11.94
N ASP A 303 -10.33 22.35 12.59
CA ASP A 303 -11.37 23.02 13.37
C ASP A 303 -10.81 23.76 14.59
N ASN A 304 -9.82 23.18 15.29
CA ASN A 304 -9.13 23.83 16.41
C ASN A 304 -8.39 25.10 15.99
N GLN A 305 -7.95 25.19 14.73
CA GLN A 305 -7.38 26.40 14.15
C GLN A 305 -8.45 27.41 13.67
N LYS A 306 -9.75 27.12 13.90
CA LYS A 306 -10.91 27.89 13.39
C LYS A 306 -10.93 28.03 11.86
N ARG A 307 -10.28 27.10 11.14
CA ARG A 307 -10.16 27.12 9.67
C ARG A 307 -11.13 26.16 8.97
N LEU A 308 -11.92 25.39 9.73
CA LEU A 308 -12.87 24.41 9.21
C LEU A 308 -14.30 24.97 9.14
N ASP A 309 -14.77 25.25 7.93
CA ASP A 309 -16.17 25.60 7.65
C ASP A 309 -16.97 24.40 7.13
N LYS A 310 -18.29 24.57 6.92
CA LYS A 310 -19.17 23.48 6.43
C LYS A 310 -18.84 23.09 4.99
N GLY A 311 -18.39 24.03 4.16
CA GLY A 311 -18.00 23.79 2.79
C GLY A 311 -16.77 22.89 2.73
N LYS A 312 -15.72 23.18 3.51
CA LYS A 312 -14.51 22.35 3.61
C LYS A 312 -14.80 20.94 4.10
N ILE A 313 -15.68 20.79 5.11
CA ILE A 313 -16.15 19.46 5.54
C ILE A 313 -16.78 18.73 4.35
N ALA A 314 -17.77 19.35 3.70
CA ALA A 314 -18.43 18.77 2.54
C ALA A 314 -17.45 18.43 1.41
N SER A 315 -16.43 19.26 1.16
CA SER A 315 -15.37 18.97 0.19
C SER A 315 -14.57 17.72 0.52
N ILE A 316 -14.09 17.56 1.76
CA ILE A 316 -13.34 16.36 2.17
C ILE A 316 -14.16 15.11 1.88
N ILE A 317 -15.43 15.14 2.28
CA ILE A 317 -16.36 14.04 2.15
C ILE A 317 -16.63 13.74 0.66
N LEU A 318 -17.06 14.74 -0.13
CA LEU A 318 -17.40 14.58 -1.54
C LEU A 318 -16.19 14.20 -2.40
N ILE A 319 -15.01 14.74 -2.11
CA ILE A 319 -13.76 14.35 -2.79
C ILE A 319 -13.42 12.89 -2.46
N SER A 320 -13.51 12.49 -1.19
CA SER A 320 -13.29 11.10 -0.77
C SER A 320 -14.26 10.14 -1.44
N PHE A 321 -15.56 10.49 -1.46
CA PHE A 321 -16.58 9.74 -2.19
C PHE A 321 -16.21 9.61 -3.66
N PHE A 322 -15.90 10.71 -4.33
CA PHE A 322 -15.59 10.73 -5.76
C PHE A 322 -14.36 9.87 -6.11
N VAL A 323 -13.26 10.03 -5.38
CA VAL A 323 -12.00 9.30 -5.62
C VAL A 323 -12.21 7.80 -5.43
N VAL A 324 -12.84 7.40 -4.32
CA VAL A 324 -13.10 5.99 -4.03
C VAL A 324 -14.12 5.38 -4.99
N SER A 325 -15.12 6.14 -5.44
CA SER A 325 -16.06 5.72 -6.49
C SER A 325 -15.35 5.43 -7.80
N ILE A 326 -14.48 6.35 -8.25
CA ILE A 326 -13.72 6.18 -9.49
C ILE A 326 -12.81 4.96 -9.40
N MET A 327 -12.11 4.77 -8.28
CA MET A 327 -11.31 3.56 -8.05
C MET A 327 -12.16 2.30 -8.17
N LYS A 328 -13.35 2.28 -7.54
CA LYS A 328 -14.23 1.11 -7.60
C LYS A 328 -14.75 0.83 -9.01
N VAL A 329 -15.18 1.87 -9.72
CA VAL A 329 -15.67 1.73 -11.10
C VAL A 329 -14.59 1.14 -12.00
N ILE A 330 -13.34 1.61 -11.89
CA ILE A 330 -12.22 1.08 -12.67
C ILE A 330 -11.87 -0.35 -12.23
N SER A 331 -11.92 -0.64 -10.93
CA SER A 331 -11.69 -1.98 -10.37
C SER A 331 -12.65 -3.04 -10.93
N ILE A 332 -13.91 -2.69 -11.20
CA ILE A 332 -14.89 -3.61 -11.80
C ILE A 332 -14.45 -4.12 -13.19
N PHE A 333 -13.74 -3.29 -13.97
CA PHE A 333 -13.23 -3.67 -15.29
C PHE A 333 -11.79 -4.23 -15.25
N THR A 334 -11.16 -4.24 -14.07
CA THR A 334 -9.79 -4.70 -13.91
C THR A 334 -9.75 -6.21 -13.92
N THR A 335 -8.87 -6.77 -14.73
CA THR A 335 -8.55 -8.20 -14.80
C THR A 335 -7.08 -8.40 -14.47
N GLN A 336 -6.67 -9.64 -14.16
CA GLN A 336 -5.26 -9.92 -13.87
C GLN A 336 -4.32 -9.58 -15.04
N ALA A 337 -4.83 -9.57 -16.28
CA ALA A 337 -4.02 -9.30 -17.47
C ALA A 337 -3.89 -7.82 -17.85
N ASN A 338 -4.80 -6.95 -17.41
CA ASN A 338 -4.90 -5.58 -17.97
C ASN A 338 -4.40 -4.46 -17.04
N GLN A 339 -4.11 -4.77 -15.76
CA GLN A 339 -3.51 -3.84 -14.78
C GLN A 339 -4.11 -2.41 -14.81
N LEU A 340 -5.43 -2.29 -14.98
CA LEU A 340 -6.11 -0.99 -15.16
C LEU A 340 -5.98 -0.03 -13.97
N PHE A 341 -5.48 -0.46 -12.82
CA PHE A 341 -5.20 0.45 -11.72
C PHE A 341 -4.24 1.59 -12.12
N PHE A 342 -3.34 1.39 -13.10
CA PHE A 342 -2.46 2.47 -13.59
C PHE A 342 -3.19 3.64 -14.26
N ILE A 343 -4.42 3.47 -14.77
CA ILE A 343 -5.16 4.56 -15.42
C ILE A 343 -5.94 5.43 -14.44
N VAL A 344 -6.10 4.98 -13.18
CA VAL A 344 -6.91 5.66 -12.18
C VAL A 344 -6.39 7.09 -11.97
N PRO A 345 -7.22 8.13 -12.12
CA PRO A 345 -6.82 9.53 -11.90
C PRO A 345 -6.75 9.87 -10.40
N ILE A 346 -5.94 9.11 -9.67
CA ILE A 346 -5.90 9.05 -8.21
C ILE A 346 -5.46 10.39 -7.57
N ALA A 347 -4.64 11.15 -8.28
CA ALA A 347 -4.13 12.44 -7.83
C ALA A 347 -5.19 13.54 -7.79
N THR A 348 -6.33 13.38 -8.48
CA THR A 348 -7.43 14.37 -8.48
C THR A 348 -7.83 14.78 -7.06
N GLY A 349 -7.98 13.80 -6.16
CA GLY A 349 -8.43 14.07 -4.80
C GLY A 349 -7.44 14.93 -4.02
N VAL A 350 -6.16 14.63 -4.17
CA VAL A 350 -5.07 15.29 -3.45
C VAL A 350 -4.84 16.70 -3.99
N LEU A 351 -4.90 16.88 -5.31
CA LEU A 351 -4.83 18.19 -5.95
C LEU A 351 -5.97 19.10 -5.48
N LEU A 352 -7.22 18.60 -5.46
CA LEU A 352 -8.37 19.35 -4.97
C LEU A 352 -8.24 19.71 -3.48
N VAL A 353 -7.85 18.75 -2.63
CA VAL A 353 -7.69 18.99 -1.19
C VAL A 353 -6.57 19.98 -0.91
N LYS A 354 -5.44 19.88 -1.63
CA LYS A 354 -4.31 20.80 -1.52
C LYS A 354 -4.76 22.22 -1.88
N GLN A 355 -5.53 22.38 -2.95
CA GLN A 355 -6.02 23.66 -3.44
C GLN A 355 -7.10 24.31 -2.55
N LEU A 356 -7.99 23.50 -1.96
CA LEU A 356 -9.18 23.99 -1.25
C LEU A 356 -9.00 24.07 0.27
N ILE A 357 -8.08 23.29 0.84
CA ILE A 357 -8.02 23.08 2.30
C ILE A 357 -6.62 23.33 2.84
N THR A 358 -5.72 22.33 2.79
CA THR A 358 -4.35 22.44 3.31
C THR A 358 -3.44 21.37 2.69
N ASP A 359 -2.17 21.71 2.48
CA ASP A 359 -1.12 20.79 2.00
C ASP A 359 -1.00 19.52 2.87
N ARG A 360 -1.02 19.68 4.19
CA ARG A 360 -0.87 18.55 5.12
C ARG A 360 -2.01 17.53 4.99
N LEU A 361 -3.25 17.98 4.86
CA LEU A 361 -4.38 17.08 4.66
C LEU A 361 -4.27 16.34 3.32
N ALA A 362 -3.78 17.00 2.28
CA ALA A 362 -3.55 16.38 0.97
C ALA A 362 -2.53 15.23 1.05
N ILE A 363 -1.43 15.41 1.80
CA ILE A 363 -0.42 14.36 2.03
C ILE A 363 -1.00 13.20 2.86
N VAL A 364 -1.79 13.50 3.90
CA VAL A 364 -2.43 12.44 4.70
C VAL A 364 -3.40 11.63 3.84
N LEU A 365 -4.28 12.30 3.08
CA LEU A 365 -5.24 11.64 2.21
C LEU A 365 -4.57 10.87 1.06
N SER A 366 -3.40 11.28 0.56
CA SER A 366 -2.68 10.46 -0.42
C SER A 366 -2.28 9.10 0.11
N ILE A 367 -1.83 9.02 1.37
CA ILE A 367 -1.47 7.75 1.99
C ILE A 367 -2.73 6.89 2.18
N LEU A 368 -3.82 7.49 2.69
CA LEU A 368 -5.06 6.76 2.97
C LEU A 368 -5.75 6.25 1.69
N TYR A 369 -5.77 7.06 0.62
CA TYR A 369 -6.31 6.63 -0.67
C TYR A 369 -5.46 5.54 -1.33
N ALA A 370 -4.13 5.61 -1.23
CA ALA A 370 -3.26 4.54 -1.71
C ALA A 370 -3.54 3.21 -0.99
N LEU A 371 -3.67 3.22 0.34
CA LEU A 371 -4.00 2.03 1.13
C LEU A 371 -5.38 1.45 0.78
N LEU A 372 -6.39 2.30 0.59
CA LEU A 372 -7.71 1.86 0.10
C LEU A 372 -7.63 1.25 -1.31
N GLY A 373 -6.79 1.83 -2.17
CA GLY A 373 -6.52 1.31 -3.50
C GLY A 373 -5.99 -0.13 -3.49
N GLY A 374 -5.12 -0.47 -2.54
CA GLY A 374 -4.61 -1.83 -2.36
C GLY A 374 -5.70 -2.88 -2.11
N ILE A 375 -6.75 -2.54 -1.36
CA ILE A 375 -7.91 -3.41 -1.14
C ILE A 375 -8.81 -3.44 -2.38
N ILE A 376 -9.06 -2.29 -3.00
CA ILE A 376 -9.97 -2.17 -4.14
C ILE A 376 -9.45 -2.94 -5.37
N PHE A 377 -8.13 -3.01 -5.56
CA PHE A 377 -7.49 -3.65 -6.71
C PHE A 377 -6.84 -5.01 -6.40
N ASN A 378 -7.39 -5.75 -5.43
CA ASN A 378 -6.87 -7.04 -4.93
C ASN A 378 -6.93 -8.26 -5.88
N GLY A 379 -7.00 -8.04 -7.20
CA GLY A 379 -6.80 -9.09 -8.21
C GLY A 379 -7.78 -10.29 -8.15
N GLN A 380 -8.97 -10.09 -7.58
CA GLN A 380 -9.99 -11.13 -7.32
C GLN A 380 -9.58 -12.20 -6.29
N ILE A 381 -8.57 -11.93 -5.46
CA ILE A 381 -8.21 -12.79 -4.32
C ILE A 381 -8.74 -12.11 -3.06
N PRO A 382 -9.87 -12.58 -2.49
CA PRO A 382 -10.48 -11.95 -1.32
C PRO A 382 -9.49 -11.84 -0.16
N GLY A 383 -9.38 -10.64 0.42
CA GLY A 383 -8.51 -10.38 1.57
C GLY A 383 -7.02 -10.16 1.25
N SER A 384 -6.58 -10.30 0.00
CA SER A 384 -5.23 -9.90 -0.41
C SER A 384 -5.11 -8.38 -0.60
N LEU A 385 -3.90 -7.83 -0.43
CA LEU A 385 -3.59 -6.42 -0.71
C LEU A 385 -2.73 -6.31 -1.96
N ASN A 386 -3.17 -5.53 -2.94
CA ASN A 386 -2.36 -5.23 -4.11
C ASN A 386 -1.32 -4.14 -3.78
N ILE A 387 -0.11 -4.57 -3.42
CA ILE A 387 0.99 -3.68 -3.03
C ILE A 387 1.48 -2.81 -4.21
N GLU A 388 1.45 -3.31 -5.44
CA GLU A 388 1.83 -2.53 -6.61
C GLU A 388 0.92 -1.32 -6.80
N ALA A 389 -0.40 -1.51 -6.66
CA ALA A 389 -1.38 -0.43 -6.71
C ALA A 389 -1.15 0.59 -5.59
N VAL A 390 -0.85 0.15 -4.36
CA VAL A 390 -0.54 1.05 -3.23
C VAL A 390 0.67 1.91 -3.55
N ILE A 391 1.78 1.30 -3.99
CA ILE A 391 3.03 1.99 -4.28
C ILE A 391 2.84 2.97 -5.45
N TYR A 392 2.19 2.54 -6.52
CA TYR A 392 1.91 3.38 -7.68
C TYR A 392 1.07 4.61 -7.30
N PHE A 393 -0.04 4.41 -6.58
CA PHE A 393 -0.89 5.52 -6.13
C PHE A 393 -0.15 6.48 -5.22
N LEU A 394 0.64 5.96 -4.28
CA LEU A 394 1.44 6.79 -3.38
C LEU A 394 2.42 7.68 -4.14
N PHE A 395 3.18 7.12 -5.09
CA PHE A 395 4.10 7.91 -5.92
C PHE A 395 3.37 8.92 -6.81
N SER A 396 2.28 8.52 -7.46
CA SER A 396 1.49 9.41 -8.32
C SER A 396 0.96 10.63 -7.55
N GLN A 397 0.39 10.39 -6.36
CA GLN A 397 -0.17 11.43 -5.51
C GLN A 397 0.90 12.29 -4.83
N PHE A 398 2.04 11.71 -4.46
CA PHE A 398 3.18 12.49 -3.96
C PHE A 398 3.80 13.34 -5.06
N GLY A 399 3.91 12.83 -6.29
CA GLY A 399 4.28 13.61 -7.47
C GLY A 399 3.38 14.83 -7.62
N ALA A 400 2.06 14.64 -7.53
CA ALA A 400 1.08 15.72 -7.59
C ALA A 400 1.31 16.78 -6.49
N ASN A 401 1.57 16.33 -5.26
CA ASN A 401 1.85 17.21 -4.11
C ASN A 401 3.15 18.00 -4.29
N ILE A 402 4.21 17.38 -4.80
CA ILE A 402 5.52 18.01 -4.97
C ILE A 402 5.49 19.00 -6.14
N PHE A 403 4.98 18.59 -7.30
CA PHE A 403 5.01 19.39 -8.52
C PHE A 403 3.94 20.49 -8.57
N LEU A 404 2.92 20.45 -7.70
CA LEU A 404 2.03 21.59 -7.50
C LEU A 404 2.73 22.67 -6.64
N MET A 405 3.75 23.31 -7.21
CA MET A 405 4.43 24.49 -6.67
C MET A 405 3.66 25.74 -7.08
N ASN A 406 3.35 26.62 -6.12
CA ASN A 406 2.46 27.77 -6.26
C ASN A 406 1.01 27.42 -6.62
N VAL A 407 0.21 27.21 -5.57
CA VAL A 407 -1.24 26.89 -5.54
C VAL A 407 -2.13 28.02 -6.11
N LYS A 408 -1.52 29.04 -6.70
CA LYS A 408 -2.14 30.32 -7.05
C LYS A 408 -2.56 30.45 -8.53
N ASP A 409 -2.17 29.51 -9.39
CA ASP A 409 -2.45 29.54 -10.83
C ASP A 409 -3.03 28.20 -11.33
N ARG A 410 -4.04 28.25 -12.21
CA ARG A 410 -4.58 27.07 -12.92
C ARG A 410 -3.52 26.40 -13.78
N LEU A 411 -2.58 27.17 -14.33
CA LEU A 411 -1.46 26.62 -15.10
C LEU A 411 -0.53 25.77 -14.22
N ALA A 412 -0.48 26.01 -12.91
CA ALA A 412 0.29 25.18 -11.99
C ALA A 412 -0.28 23.75 -11.91
N ILE A 413 -1.60 23.58 -12.01
CA ILE A 413 -2.24 22.25 -12.05
C ILE A 413 -1.82 21.49 -13.31
N VAL A 414 -1.78 22.17 -14.47
CA VAL A 414 -1.34 21.58 -15.74
C VAL A 414 0.14 21.19 -15.68
N ARG A 415 1.00 22.06 -15.13
CA ARG A 415 2.43 21.76 -14.95
C ARG A 415 2.66 20.61 -13.97
N SER A 416 1.86 20.53 -12.91
CA SER A 416 1.88 19.40 -11.98
C SER A 416 1.54 18.09 -12.70
N GLY A 417 0.57 18.11 -13.61
CA GLY A 417 0.25 16.96 -14.48
C GLY A 417 1.45 16.45 -15.29
N ILE A 418 2.31 17.33 -15.82
CA ILE A 418 3.53 16.93 -16.54
C ILE A 418 4.53 16.25 -15.59
N GLY A 419 4.75 16.83 -14.41
CA GLY A 419 5.64 16.23 -13.39
C GLY A 419 5.13 14.87 -12.91
N MET A 420 3.82 14.74 -12.71
CA MET A 420 3.17 13.47 -12.38
C MET A 420 3.34 12.42 -13.48
N THR A 421 3.24 12.80 -14.75
CA THR A 421 3.48 11.87 -15.87
C THR A 421 4.86 11.24 -15.78
N ILE A 422 5.89 12.02 -15.47
CA ILE A 422 7.26 11.51 -15.31
C ILE A 422 7.32 10.51 -14.14
N VAL A 423 6.72 10.86 -13.00
CA VAL A 423 6.68 9.98 -11.82
C VAL A 423 5.92 8.67 -12.12
N ASN A 424 4.77 8.76 -12.79
CA ASN A 424 3.96 7.62 -13.17
C ASN A 424 4.73 6.69 -14.11
N ILE A 425 5.40 7.22 -15.14
CA ILE A 425 6.21 6.42 -16.07
C ILE A 425 7.36 5.74 -15.33
N ILE A 426 8.07 6.44 -14.45
CA ILE A 426 9.17 5.85 -13.67
C ILE A 426 8.64 4.73 -12.76
N ALA A 427 7.51 4.94 -12.08
CA ALA A 427 6.89 3.93 -11.23
C ALA A 427 6.48 2.68 -12.04
N ILE A 428 5.90 2.86 -13.22
CA ILE A 428 5.53 1.75 -14.11
C ILE A 428 6.77 1.00 -14.60
N LEU A 429 7.80 1.71 -15.07
CA LEU A 429 9.06 1.08 -15.51
C LEU A 429 9.74 0.33 -14.37
N LEU A 430 9.65 0.83 -13.13
CA LEU A 430 10.15 0.13 -11.95
C LEU A 430 9.47 -1.23 -11.78
N PHE A 431 8.14 -1.33 -11.91
CA PHE A 431 7.45 -2.62 -11.82
C PHE A 431 7.76 -3.54 -13.00
N VAL A 432 7.74 -3.02 -14.22
CA VAL A 432 8.05 -3.79 -15.43
C VAL A 432 9.46 -4.39 -15.36
N PHE A 433 10.46 -3.62 -14.91
CA PHE A 433 11.85 -4.09 -14.86
C PHE A 433 12.19 -4.95 -13.63
N LEU A 434 11.43 -4.82 -12.54
CA LEU A 434 11.55 -5.72 -11.38
C LEU A 434 10.79 -7.04 -11.56
N SER A 435 9.82 -7.08 -12.47
CA SER A 435 9.07 -8.29 -12.76
C SER A 435 9.93 -9.31 -13.54
N PHE A 436 9.78 -10.59 -13.19
CA PHE A 436 10.34 -11.70 -13.95
C PHE A 436 9.51 -12.05 -15.20
N GLU A 437 8.36 -11.40 -15.39
CA GLU A 437 7.52 -11.59 -16.56
C GLU A 437 8.14 -10.99 -17.83
N LYS A 438 7.86 -11.63 -18.98
CA LYS A 438 8.31 -11.14 -20.28
C LYS A 438 7.33 -10.09 -20.81
N TYR A 439 7.56 -8.83 -20.47
CA TYR A 439 6.84 -7.71 -21.08
C TYR A 439 7.34 -7.44 -22.51
N SER A 440 6.41 -7.31 -23.46
CA SER A 440 6.73 -6.81 -24.80
C SER A 440 6.86 -5.29 -24.80
N LEU A 441 7.50 -4.73 -25.83
CA LEU A 441 7.55 -3.26 -26.00
C LEU A 441 6.14 -2.65 -26.11
N GLY A 442 5.19 -3.40 -26.69
CA GLY A 442 3.79 -2.97 -26.79
C GLY A 442 3.13 -2.82 -25.42
N ASP A 443 3.40 -3.74 -24.50
CA ASP A 443 2.85 -3.70 -23.13
C ASP A 443 3.36 -2.48 -22.37
N VAL A 444 4.67 -2.20 -22.48
CA VAL A 444 5.28 -1.01 -21.84
C VAL A 444 4.68 0.28 -22.38
N ILE A 445 4.40 0.36 -23.68
CA ILE A 445 3.76 1.54 -24.30
C ILE A 445 2.32 1.69 -23.80
N ILE A 446 1.55 0.59 -23.71
CA ILE A 446 0.17 0.62 -23.21
C ILE A 446 0.12 1.05 -21.74
N LEU A 447 0.93 0.43 -20.88
CA LEU A 447 1.00 0.76 -19.46
C LEU A 447 1.48 2.21 -19.25
N GLY A 448 2.52 2.62 -19.98
CA GLY A 448 2.97 4.02 -19.98
C GLY A 448 1.87 4.98 -20.43
N GLY A 449 1.08 4.59 -21.44
CA GLY A 449 -0.12 5.30 -21.87
C GLY A 449 -1.17 5.46 -20.76
N PHE A 450 -1.41 4.42 -19.96
CA PHE A 450 -2.27 4.51 -18.77
C PHE A 450 -1.72 5.50 -17.74
N GLY A 451 -0.41 5.47 -17.48
CA GLY A 451 0.23 6.42 -16.57
C GLY A 451 0.09 7.88 -17.02
N ILE A 452 0.26 8.15 -18.33
CA ILE A 452 0.05 9.47 -18.93
C ILE A 452 -1.43 9.88 -18.82
N ALA A 453 -2.34 8.97 -19.16
CA ALA A 453 -3.78 9.21 -19.11
C ALA A 453 -4.25 9.51 -17.68
N SER A 454 -3.75 8.78 -16.68
CA SER A 454 -4.02 9.03 -15.25
C SER A 454 -3.62 10.45 -14.84
N ALA A 455 -2.41 10.90 -15.20
CA ALA A 455 -1.91 12.22 -14.86
C ALA A 455 -2.69 13.34 -15.57
N PHE A 456 -2.93 13.17 -16.87
CA PHE A 456 -3.72 14.11 -17.66
C PHE A 456 -5.15 14.23 -17.14
N LEU A 457 -5.83 13.10 -16.93
CA LEU A 457 -7.19 13.05 -16.44
C LEU A 457 -7.30 13.63 -15.02
N SER A 458 -6.29 13.40 -14.17
CA SER A 458 -6.24 14.03 -12.84
C SER A 458 -6.21 15.55 -12.91
N ALA A 459 -5.39 16.14 -13.79
CA ALA A 459 -5.33 17.59 -13.97
C ALA A 459 -6.64 18.14 -14.54
N VAL A 460 -7.21 17.50 -15.57
CA VAL A 460 -8.47 17.90 -16.20
C VAL A 460 -9.63 17.84 -15.20
N LEU A 461 -9.79 16.73 -14.48
CA LEU A 461 -10.83 16.58 -13.46
C LEU A 461 -10.68 17.61 -12.35
N THR A 462 -9.45 17.87 -11.89
CA THR A 462 -9.20 18.90 -10.87
C THR A 462 -9.67 20.28 -11.37
N ILE A 463 -9.27 20.70 -12.58
CA ILE A 463 -9.65 22.00 -13.15
C ILE A 463 -11.17 22.11 -13.36
N GLY A 464 -11.81 21.03 -13.81
CA GLY A 464 -13.25 20.98 -14.06
C GLY A 464 -14.10 20.95 -12.79
N LEU A 465 -13.63 20.28 -11.73
CA LEU A 465 -14.36 20.15 -10.47
C LEU A 465 -14.10 21.31 -9.50
N LEU A 466 -12.95 21.99 -9.58
CA LEU A 466 -12.61 23.07 -8.67
C LEU A 466 -13.70 24.17 -8.55
N PRO A 467 -14.30 24.68 -9.66
CA PRO A 467 -15.36 25.69 -9.57
C PRO A 467 -16.62 25.22 -8.82
N PHE A 468 -16.93 23.91 -8.86
CA PHE A 468 -18.06 23.34 -8.13
C PHE A 468 -17.84 23.44 -6.62
N PHE A 469 -16.62 23.18 -6.15
CA PHE A 469 -16.28 23.33 -4.74
C PHE A 469 -16.18 24.82 -4.33
N GLU A 470 -15.58 25.68 -5.15
CA GLU A 470 -15.46 27.11 -4.85
C GLU A 470 -16.83 27.82 -4.80
N THR A 471 -17.63 27.64 -5.85
CA THR A 471 -18.91 28.37 -6.00
C THR A 471 -20.06 27.63 -5.35
N GLY A 472 -20.10 26.30 -5.47
CA GLY A 472 -21.19 25.47 -4.95
C GLY A 472 -21.13 25.30 -3.43
N LEU A 473 -19.93 25.24 -2.84
CA LEU A 473 -19.76 25.12 -1.39
C LEU A 473 -19.25 26.41 -0.72
N GLY A 474 -19.02 27.47 -1.50
CA GLY A 474 -18.61 28.78 -0.99
C GLY A 474 -17.21 28.80 -0.40
N ILE A 475 -16.30 27.95 -0.88
CA ILE A 475 -14.92 27.90 -0.38
C ILE A 475 -14.10 28.97 -1.10
N LEU A 476 -13.55 29.89 -0.32
CA LEU A 476 -12.65 30.92 -0.81
C LEU A 476 -11.24 30.35 -0.99
N SER A 477 -10.87 30.07 -2.25
CA SER A 477 -9.52 29.63 -2.62
C SER A 477 -8.59 30.80 -2.94
N ASP A 478 -7.28 30.56 -2.90
CA ASP A 478 -6.26 31.54 -3.31
C ASP A 478 -6.42 31.98 -4.78
N ILE A 479 -6.79 31.05 -5.67
CA ILE A 479 -7.06 31.35 -7.09
C ILE A 479 -8.24 32.32 -7.19
N LYS A 480 -9.30 32.09 -6.42
CA LYS A 480 -10.46 32.99 -6.41
C LYS A 480 -10.09 34.38 -5.88
N LEU A 481 -9.27 34.45 -4.83
CA LEU A 481 -8.75 35.73 -4.31
C LEU A 481 -7.95 36.49 -5.37
N LEU A 482 -7.07 35.81 -6.12
CA LEU A 482 -6.29 36.44 -7.20
C LEU A 482 -7.14 36.90 -8.38
N GLN A 483 -8.22 36.18 -8.69
CA GLN A 483 -9.19 36.67 -9.67
C GLN A 483 -9.87 37.96 -9.19
N LEU A 484 -10.22 38.02 -7.89
CA LEU A 484 -10.82 39.20 -7.28
C LEU A 484 -9.83 40.35 -7.10
N SER A 485 -8.52 40.10 -7.10
CA SER A 485 -7.51 41.17 -7.06
C SER A 485 -7.26 41.83 -8.41
N SER A 486 -7.84 41.30 -9.50
CA SER A 486 -7.63 41.84 -10.84
C SER A 486 -8.33 43.20 -11.01
N PRO A 487 -7.63 44.24 -11.51
CA PRO A 487 -8.26 45.53 -11.82
C PRO A 487 -9.40 45.46 -12.86
N ASN A 488 -9.44 44.36 -13.63
CA ASN A 488 -10.51 44.10 -14.60
C ASN A 488 -11.78 43.54 -13.95
N GLN A 489 -11.74 43.20 -12.66
CA GLN A 489 -12.92 42.77 -11.92
C GLN A 489 -13.95 43.92 -11.89
N PRO A 490 -15.23 43.69 -12.24
CA PRO A 490 -16.20 44.77 -12.46
C PRO A 490 -16.43 45.73 -11.29
N LEU A 491 -16.47 45.21 -10.05
CA LEU A 491 -16.64 46.00 -8.84
C LEU A 491 -15.40 46.78 -8.46
N LEU A 492 -14.20 46.22 -8.62
CA LEU A 492 -12.96 46.93 -8.36
C LEU A 492 -12.76 48.05 -9.38
N LYS A 493 -13.08 47.79 -10.65
CA LYS A 493 -13.13 48.81 -11.70
C LYS A 493 -14.15 49.91 -11.38
N LYS A 494 -15.30 49.55 -10.82
CA LYS A 494 -16.31 50.53 -10.37
C LYS A 494 -15.76 51.47 -9.31
N ILE A 495 -15.06 50.96 -8.28
CA ILE A 495 -14.43 51.81 -7.25
C ILE A 495 -13.41 52.75 -7.91
N LEU A 496 -12.54 52.22 -8.78
CA LEU A 496 -11.55 53.00 -9.51
C LEU A 496 -12.17 54.16 -10.32
N THR A 497 -13.32 53.94 -10.96
CA THR A 497 -13.96 54.95 -11.82
C THR A 497 -14.86 55.93 -11.08
N GLU A 498 -15.62 55.46 -10.08
CA GLU A 498 -16.64 56.27 -9.39
C GLU A 498 -16.12 56.91 -8.10
N ALA A 499 -15.11 56.33 -7.46
CA ALA A 499 -14.54 56.77 -6.19
C ALA A 499 -13.00 56.60 -6.17
N PRO A 500 -12.26 57.34 -7.02
CA PRO A 500 -10.82 57.13 -7.23
C PRO A 500 -9.97 57.39 -5.98
N GLY A 501 -10.39 58.30 -5.11
CA GLY A 501 -9.71 58.56 -3.84
C GLY A 501 -9.86 57.38 -2.87
N THR A 502 -11.07 56.83 -2.79
CA THR A 502 -11.36 55.59 -2.05
C THR A 502 -10.61 54.39 -2.62
N TYR A 503 -10.43 54.31 -3.94
CA TYR A 503 -9.58 53.27 -4.56
C TYR A 503 -8.13 53.38 -4.05
N HIS A 504 -7.54 54.57 -4.10
CA HIS A 504 -6.16 54.78 -3.63
C HIS A 504 -6.01 54.46 -2.13
N HIS A 505 -6.97 54.89 -1.31
CA HIS A 505 -7.09 54.48 0.10
C HIS A 505 -7.06 52.96 0.27
N SER A 506 -7.96 52.27 -0.41
CA SER A 506 -8.12 50.81 -0.31
C SER A 506 -6.84 50.05 -0.70
N ILE A 507 -6.08 50.52 -1.70
CA ILE A 507 -4.79 49.93 -2.07
C ILE A 507 -3.74 50.08 -0.95
N MET A 508 -3.68 51.23 -0.29
CA MET A 508 -2.73 51.47 0.81
C MET A 508 -3.08 50.62 2.03
N VAL A 509 -4.37 50.58 2.40
CA VAL A 509 -4.88 49.71 3.48
C VAL A 509 -4.59 48.24 3.18
N ALA A 510 -4.73 47.81 1.92
CA ALA A 510 -4.44 46.44 1.52
C ALA A 510 -2.98 46.05 1.75
N ASN A 511 -2.03 46.91 1.39
CA ASN A 511 -0.59 46.65 1.59
C ASN A 511 -0.22 46.56 3.08
N LEU A 512 -0.76 47.46 3.90
CA LEU A 512 -0.57 47.44 5.36
C LEU A 512 -1.16 46.17 5.97
N SER A 513 -2.39 45.83 5.58
CA SER A 513 -3.12 44.68 6.10
C SER A 513 -2.50 43.34 5.70
N GLU A 514 -2.04 43.21 4.46
CA GLU A 514 -1.31 42.02 3.96
C GLU A 514 -0.07 41.76 4.81
N THR A 515 0.77 42.79 4.96
CA THR A 515 2.05 42.69 5.67
C THR A 515 1.84 42.39 7.15
N ALA A 516 0.88 43.04 7.80
CA ALA A 516 0.52 42.79 9.20
C ALA A 516 -0.06 41.39 9.42
N CYS A 517 -0.87 40.88 8.49
CA CYS A 517 -1.40 39.51 8.56
C CYS A 517 -0.29 38.47 8.40
N ASP A 518 0.59 38.65 7.42
CA ASP A 518 1.70 37.72 7.16
C ASP A 518 2.65 37.63 8.36
N ALA A 519 2.93 38.75 9.02
CA ALA A 519 3.80 38.80 10.21
C ALA A 519 3.31 37.93 11.39
N ILE A 520 2.01 37.66 11.48
CA ILE A 520 1.42 36.80 12.52
C ILE A 520 0.93 35.44 12.00
N GLY A 521 1.17 35.12 10.72
CA GLY A 521 0.70 33.89 10.08
C GLY A 521 -0.83 33.84 9.85
N ALA A 522 -1.49 35.00 9.79
CA ALA A 522 -2.86 35.14 9.30
C ALA A 522 -2.89 35.15 7.76
N ASN A 523 -4.06 35.17 7.14
CA ASN A 523 -4.16 35.12 5.68
C ASN A 523 -3.95 36.51 5.03
N GLY A 524 -2.70 36.83 4.67
CA GLY A 524 -2.36 38.11 4.03
C GLY A 524 -3.03 38.34 2.67
N LEU A 525 -3.15 37.31 1.84
CA LEU A 525 -3.83 37.42 0.54
C LEU A 525 -5.32 37.76 0.69
N LEU A 526 -6.01 37.11 1.66
CA LEU A 526 -7.39 37.46 1.99
C LEU A 526 -7.47 38.91 2.47
N ALA A 527 -6.59 39.32 3.38
CA ALA A 527 -6.62 40.67 3.93
C ALA A 527 -6.42 41.74 2.84
N ARG A 528 -5.46 41.52 1.94
CA ARG A 528 -5.20 42.38 0.78
C ARG A 528 -6.44 42.54 -0.10
N VAL A 529 -7.02 41.42 -0.52
CA VAL A 529 -8.15 41.43 -1.46
C VAL A 529 -9.40 41.97 -0.79
N ALA A 530 -9.66 41.61 0.47
CA ALA A 530 -10.80 42.14 1.20
C ALA A 530 -10.70 43.66 1.41
N ALA A 531 -9.49 44.18 1.68
CA ALA A 531 -9.25 45.61 1.77
C ALA A 531 -9.51 46.36 0.45
N TYR A 532 -9.37 45.74 -0.72
CA TYR A 532 -9.78 46.38 -1.98
C TYR A 532 -11.28 46.70 -2.06
N TYR A 533 -12.11 45.96 -1.32
CA TYR A 533 -13.56 46.05 -1.38
C TYR A 533 -14.22 46.60 -0.11
N HIS A 534 -13.45 46.79 0.98
CA HIS A 534 -14.02 47.15 2.29
C HIS A 534 -14.91 48.40 2.21
N ASP A 535 -14.52 49.34 1.36
CA ASP A 535 -15.11 50.66 1.19
C ASP A 535 -16.02 50.79 -0.05
N ILE A 536 -16.37 49.69 -0.72
CA ILE A 536 -17.13 49.74 -1.98
C ILE A 536 -18.49 50.45 -1.85
N GLY A 537 -19.09 50.47 -0.65
CA GLY A 537 -20.33 51.19 -0.40
C GLY A 537 -20.22 52.70 -0.59
N LYS A 538 -19.01 53.29 -0.49
CA LYS A 538 -18.78 54.70 -0.79
C LYS A 538 -19.13 55.05 -2.25
N THR A 539 -19.11 54.07 -3.16
CA THR A 539 -19.55 54.25 -4.56
C THR A 539 -21.02 54.64 -4.70
N VAL A 540 -21.86 54.42 -3.68
CA VAL A 540 -23.27 54.82 -3.71
C VAL A 540 -23.42 56.34 -3.64
N ARG A 541 -22.56 57.01 -2.87
CA ARG A 541 -22.55 58.48 -2.70
C ARG A 541 -21.12 59.04 -2.58
N PRO A 542 -20.29 58.99 -3.65
CA PRO A 542 -18.85 59.26 -3.54
C PRO A 542 -18.51 60.65 -2.98
N HIS A 543 -19.28 61.67 -3.36
CA HIS A 543 -19.05 63.08 -3.02
C HIS A 543 -19.17 63.41 -1.52
N TYR A 544 -19.76 62.52 -0.71
CA TYR A 544 -19.84 62.67 0.75
C TYR A 544 -18.58 62.16 1.47
N PHE A 545 -17.62 61.57 0.76
CA PHE A 545 -16.39 61.07 1.36
C PHE A 545 -15.21 61.96 0.93
N ILE A 546 -14.48 62.49 1.92
CA ILE A 546 -13.49 63.58 1.74
C ILE A 546 -12.40 63.22 0.72
N GLU A 547 -12.00 61.95 0.66
CA GLU A 547 -10.99 61.46 -0.26
C GLU A 547 -11.41 61.55 -1.73
N ASN A 548 -12.71 61.67 -2.02
CA ASN A 548 -13.24 61.81 -3.38
C ASN A 548 -13.66 63.25 -3.72
N GLN A 549 -13.51 64.21 -2.80
CA GLN A 549 -13.90 65.60 -3.00
C GLN A 549 -12.79 66.34 -3.75
N LEU A 550 -12.82 66.31 -5.08
CA LEU A 550 -11.91 67.08 -5.94
C LEU A 550 -12.49 68.47 -6.21
N SER A 551 -11.99 69.48 -5.49
CA SER A 551 -12.29 70.90 -5.74
C SER A 551 -13.77 71.28 -5.63
N ILE A 552 -14.54 70.57 -4.81
CA ILE A 552 -15.94 70.87 -4.48
C ILE A 552 -16.06 71.32 -3.02
N LYS A 553 -17.10 72.11 -2.71
CA LYS A 553 -17.45 72.41 -1.31
C LYS A 553 -17.92 71.12 -0.63
N ASN A 554 -17.51 70.94 0.63
CA ASN A 554 -17.88 69.74 1.38
C ASN A 554 -19.40 69.72 1.64
N PRO A 555 -20.15 68.73 1.13
CA PRO A 555 -21.60 68.65 1.33
C PRO A 555 -22.00 68.52 2.81
N HIS A 556 -21.07 68.09 3.68
CA HIS A 556 -21.28 68.04 5.13
C HIS A 556 -21.37 69.42 5.81
N ASP A 557 -21.02 70.50 5.11
CA ASP A 557 -21.10 71.86 5.66
C ASP A 557 -22.54 72.41 5.68
N VAL A 558 -23.43 71.83 4.86
CA VAL A 558 -24.81 72.32 4.66
C VAL A 558 -25.88 71.36 5.20
N ILE A 559 -25.48 70.28 5.89
CA ILE A 559 -26.39 69.31 6.51
C ILE A 559 -26.08 69.14 8.01
N SER A 560 -27.06 68.63 8.76
CA SER A 560 -26.87 68.39 10.20
C SER A 560 -25.82 67.30 10.48
N PRO A 561 -25.19 67.30 11.67
CA PRO A 561 -24.27 66.23 12.07
C PRO A 561 -24.92 64.85 12.07
N ILE A 562 -26.20 64.75 12.46
CA ILE A 562 -26.98 63.50 12.43
C ILE A 562 -27.15 63.00 10.98
N GLN A 563 -27.53 63.86 10.04
CA GLN A 563 -27.65 63.48 8.62
C GLN A 563 -26.30 63.05 8.03
N SER A 564 -25.22 63.73 8.42
CA SER A 564 -23.86 63.36 8.02
C SER A 564 -23.49 61.97 8.53
N ALA A 565 -23.82 61.69 9.80
CA ALA A 565 -23.59 60.39 10.41
C ALA A 565 -24.40 59.28 9.73
N GLU A 566 -25.67 59.52 9.40
CA GLU A 566 -26.51 58.54 8.68
C GLU A 566 -25.91 58.15 7.32
N ILE A 567 -25.38 59.12 6.57
CA ILE A 567 -24.74 58.86 5.27
C ILE A 567 -23.46 58.04 5.44
N ILE A 568 -22.61 58.42 6.38
CA ILE A 568 -21.31 57.77 6.59
C ILE A 568 -21.49 56.38 7.19
N ILE A 569 -22.34 56.21 8.20
CA ILE A 569 -22.56 54.92 8.88
C ILE A 569 -23.13 53.86 7.93
N ARG A 570 -23.79 54.28 6.86
CA ARG A 570 -24.44 53.37 5.91
C ARG A 570 -23.47 52.66 4.96
N HIS A 571 -22.30 53.24 4.66
CA HIS A 571 -21.41 52.69 3.62
C HIS A 571 -20.95 51.23 3.83
N PRO A 572 -20.67 50.74 5.05
CA PRO A 572 -20.30 49.33 5.25
C PRO A 572 -21.44 48.38 4.82
N TYR A 573 -22.68 48.78 5.10
CA TYR A 573 -23.89 47.99 4.83
C TYR A 573 -24.32 48.06 3.36
N ASP A 574 -24.29 49.26 2.76
CA ASP A 574 -24.50 49.43 1.32
C ASP A 574 -23.43 48.64 0.53
N GLY A 575 -22.18 48.62 1.03
CA GLY A 575 -21.09 47.83 0.48
C GLY A 575 -21.36 46.32 0.57
N ALA A 576 -21.74 45.83 1.75
CA ALA A 576 -22.09 44.43 1.97
C ALA A 576 -23.27 43.98 1.08
N GLU A 577 -24.31 44.82 0.93
CA GLU A 577 -25.45 44.55 0.04
C GLU A 577 -25.01 44.44 -1.42
N LEU A 578 -24.17 45.38 -1.89
CA LEU A 578 -23.65 45.38 -3.25
C LEU A 578 -22.78 44.13 -3.53
N LEU A 579 -21.90 43.77 -2.60
CA LEU A 579 -21.06 42.56 -2.70
C LEU A 579 -21.91 41.29 -2.72
N LYS A 580 -22.95 41.21 -1.88
CA LYS A 580 -23.89 40.09 -1.83
C LYS A 580 -24.67 39.95 -3.14
N LYS A 581 -25.16 41.05 -3.70
CA LYS A 581 -25.86 41.07 -4.99
C LYS A 581 -24.99 40.53 -6.14
N ASN A 582 -23.69 40.72 -6.05
CA ASN A 582 -22.70 40.24 -7.03
C ASN A 582 -22.10 38.87 -6.68
N ARG A 583 -22.67 38.14 -5.71
CA ARG A 583 -22.22 36.80 -5.29
C ARG A 583 -20.73 36.75 -4.91
N MET A 584 -20.25 37.80 -4.26
CA MET A 584 -18.89 37.82 -3.71
C MET A 584 -18.75 36.84 -2.53
N PRO A 585 -17.53 36.33 -2.24
CA PRO A 585 -17.31 35.45 -1.10
C PRO A 585 -17.72 36.10 0.22
N LYS A 586 -18.22 35.28 1.16
CA LYS A 586 -18.76 35.75 2.43
C LYS A 586 -17.70 36.53 3.22
N GLU A 587 -16.45 36.08 3.19
CA GLU A 587 -15.32 36.71 3.89
C GLU A 587 -15.10 38.16 3.44
N ILE A 588 -15.29 38.45 2.14
CA ILE A 588 -15.16 39.81 1.59
C ILE A 588 -16.36 40.68 2.00
N ILE A 589 -17.57 40.09 1.98
CA ILE A 589 -18.81 40.76 2.44
C ILE A 589 -18.71 41.11 3.92
N ASP A 590 -18.24 40.16 4.73
CA ASP A 590 -18.09 40.31 6.17
C ASP A 590 -17.08 41.42 6.50
N VAL A 591 -15.94 41.49 5.81
CA VAL A 591 -14.97 42.60 5.98
C VAL A 591 -15.60 43.94 5.66
N ALA A 592 -16.31 44.07 4.52
CA ALA A 592 -16.97 45.32 4.17
C ALA A 592 -17.97 45.76 5.24
N MET A 593 -18.72 44.83 5.84
CA MET A 593 -19.67 45.13 6.92
C MET A 593 -19.01 45.43 8.28
N GLN A 594 -17.89 44.77 8.59
CA GLN A 594 -17.30 44.72 9.94
C GLN A 594 -16.09 45.62 10.15
N HIS A 595 -15.47 46.18 9.10
CA HIS A 595 -14.18 46.88 9.21
C HIS A 595 -14.22 48.11 10.14
N HIS A 596 -15.39 48.71 10.38
CA HIS A 596 -15.54 49.73 11.43
C HIS A 596 -15.99 49.17 12.79
N GLY A 597 -16.53 47.96 12.83
CA GLY A 597 -17.09 47.35 14.04
C GLY A 597 -18.25 48.18 14.57
N THR A 598 -18.20 48.55 15.84
CA THR A 598 -19.20 49.43 16.49
C THR A 598 -18.61 50.75 16.96
N THR A 599 -17.61 51.26 16.23
CA THR A 599 -16.93 52.50 16.63
C THR A 599 -17.82 53.71 16.58
N LEU A 600 -17.46 54.69 17.39
CA LEU A 600 -18.09 56.00 17.39
C LEU A 600 -17.53 56.88 16.26
N LEU A 601 -18.41 57.47 15.47
CA LEU A 601 -18.08 58.51 14.49
C LEU A 601 -17.80 59.84 15.22
N LYS A 602 -16.61 59.93 15.83
CA LYS A 602 -16.23 60.97 16.81
C LYS A 602 -16.49 62.40 16.34
N TYR A 603 -16.08 62.76 15.12
CA TYR A 603 -16.18 64.15 14.63
C TYR A 603 -17.62 64.67 14.64
N PHE A 604 -18.54 63.93 14.03
CA PHE A 604 -19.95 64.34 13.95
C PHE A 604 -20.68 64.22 15.29
N TYR A 605 -20.30 63.26 16.14
CA TYR A 605 -20.83 63.18 17.50
C TYR A 605 -20.47 64.41 18.33
N PHE A 606 -19.19 64.84 18.33
CA PHE A 606 -18.79 66.02 19.08
C PHE A 606 -19.38 67.31 18.50
N LYS A 607 -19.47 67.42 17.16
CA LYS A 607 -20.14 68.55 16.47
C LYS A 607 -21.63 68.66 16.83
N GLU A 608 -22.32 67.53 17.00
CA GLU A 608 -23.69 67.51 17.53
C GLU A 608 -23.72 67.93 18.99
N LYS A 609 -22.81 67.39 19.81
CA LYS A 609 -22.74 67.63 21.25
C LYS A 609 -22.46 69.09 21.62
N GLU A 610 -21.79 69.84 20.74
CA GLU A 610 -21.61 71.30 20.86
C GLU A 610 -22.95 72.06 20.88
N ASN A 611 -23.93 71.61 20.11
CA ASN A 611 -25.23 72.26 19.97
C ASN A 611 -26.36 71.53 20.72
N ASN A 612 -26.16 70.26 21.08
CA ASN A 612 -27.14 69.38 21.70
C ASN A 612 -26.47 68.52 22.80
N LYS A 613 -26.57 68.96 24.05
CA LYS A 613 -25.91 68.28 25.19
C LYS A 613 -26.46 66.87 25.46
N ASP A 614 -27.64 66.54 24.95
CA ASP A 614 -28.31 65.24 25.09
C ASP A 614 -28.01 64.28 23.92
N ALA A 615 -27.06 64.64 23.05
CA ALA A 615 -26.61 63.78 21.96
C ALA A 615 -26.12 62.42 22.47
N ARG A 616 -26.75 61.34 22.00
CA ARG A 616 -26.42 59.95 22.38
C ARG A 616 -25.38 59.36 21.43
N GLU A 617 -24.36 58.70 21.98
CA GLU A 617 -23.34 57.99 21.20
C GLU A 617 -23.94 56.91 20.29
N GLU A 618 -25.03 56.28 20.72
CA GLU A 618 -25.76 55.23 19.98
C GLU A 618 -26.13 55.68 18.55
N ASN A 619 -26.49 56.95 18.35
CA ASN A 619 -26.87 57.50 17.06
C ASN A 619 -25.68 57.73 16.11
N PHE A 620 -24.45 57.68 16.65
CA PHE A 620 -23.21 57.94 15.92
C PHE A 620 -22.29 56.71 15.89
N ARG A 621 -22.73 55.57 16.43
CA ARG A 621 -21.99 54.32 16.36
C ARG A 621 -22.41 53.49 15.17
N TYR A 622 -21.43 52.82 14.57
CA TYR A 622 -21.74 51.79 13.59
C TYR A 622 -22.55 50.65 14.27
N PRO A 623 -23.62 50.15 13.64
CA PRO A 623 -24.40 49.02 14.16
C PRO A 623 -23.61 47.71 14.35
N GLY A 624 -22.43 47.58 13.75
CA GLY A 624 -21.62 46.36 13.79
C GLY A 624 -22.02 45.31 12.75
N PRO A 625 -21.62 44.04 12.96
CA PRO A 625 -20.97 43.50 14.16
C PRO A 625 -19.49 43.90 14.30
N LYS A 626 -18.91 43.71 15.50
CA LYS A 626 -17.46 43.82 15.74
C LYS A 626 -16.68 42.85 14.83
N PRO A 627 -15.41 43.13 14.50
CA PRO A 627 -14.54 42.20 13.79
C PRO A 627 -14.58 40.78 14.39
N GLN A 628 -14.88 39.77 13.57
CA GLN A 628 -14.98 38.38 14.02
C GLN A 628 -13.71 37.56 13.70
N THR A 629 -12.84 38.06 12.83
CA THR A 629 -11.60 37.39 12.38
C THR A 629 -10.38 38.26 12.60
N LYS A 630 -9.18 37.63 12.61
CA LYS A 630 -7.91 38.37 12.73
C LYS A 630 -7.73 39.33 11.55
N GLU A 631 -8.03 38.85 10.35
CA GLU A 631 -7.91 39.60 9.10
C GLU A 631 -8.79 40.85 9.13
N THR A 632 -10.06 40.71 9.55
CA THR A 632 -10.99 41.86 9.65
C THR A 632 -10.53 42.87 10.71
N ALA A 633 -10.05 42.40 11.85
CA ALA A 633 -9.53 43.26 12.91
C ALA A 633 -8.28 44.02 12.47
N ILE A 634 -7.38 43.37 11.73
CA ILE A 634 -6.18 44.01 11.17
C ILE A 634 -6.59 45.06 10.13
N ILE A 635 -7.51 44.74 9.21
CA ILE A 635 -8.04 45.71 8.25
C ILE A 635 -8.66 46.91 8.97
N SER A 636 -9.42 46.67 10.04
CA SER A 636 -10.03 47.73 10.87
C SER A 636 -8.99 48.70 11.46
N ILE A 637 -7.85 48.17 11.92
CA ILE A 637 -6.74 48.97 12.46
C ILE A 637 -6.04 49.71 11.32
N CYS A 638 -5.66 49.00 10.25
CA CYS A 638 -4.94 49.57 9.11
C CYS A 638 -5.73 50.67 8.40
N ASP A 639 -7.05 50.52 8.25
CA ASP A 639 -7.95 51.54 7.70
C ASP A 639 -7.87 52.86 8.48
N SER A 640 -7.98 52.78 9.81
CA SER A 640 -7.89 53.96 10.67
C SER A 640 -6.50 54.57 10.68
N VAL A 641 -5.46 53.74 10.66
CA VAL A 641 -4.06 54.20 10.64
C VAL A 641 -3.75 54.91 9.33
N GLU A 642 -4.12 54.33 8.19
CA GLU A 642 -3.90 54.93 6.87
C GLU A 642 -4.57 56.30 6.80
N ALA A 643 -5.86 56.37 7.15
CA ALA A 643 -6.63 57.62 7.10
C ALA A 643 -6.03 58.70 8.02
N ALA A 644 -5.59 58.32 9.23
CA ALA A 644 -4.97 59.25 10.17
C ALA A 644 -3.61 59.76 9.66
N VAL A 645 -2.74 58.88 9.18
CA VAL A 645 -1.40 59.26 8.69
C VAL A 645 -1.50 60.08 7.39
N ARG A 646 -2.44 59.75 6.49
CA ARG A 646 -2.72 60.51 5.26
C ARG A 646 -3.12 61.96 5.54
N SER A 647 -3.75 62.22 6.68
CA SER A 647 -4.18 63.57 7.09
C SER A 647 -3.06 64.43 7.69
N LEU A 648 -1.87 63.85 7.96
CA LEU A 648 -0.74 64.60 8.49
C LEU A 648 -0.09 65.49 7.43
N LYS A 649 0.27 66.71 7.84
CA LYS A 649 1.10 67.61 7.01
C LYS A 649 2.54 67.09 6.87
N GLU A 650 3.10 66.55 7.94
CA GLU A 650 4.47 66.01 8.00
C GLU A 650 4.50 64.73 8.86
N PRO A 651 4.54 63.55 8.23
CA PRO A 651 4.55 62.26 8.91
C PRO A 651 5.97 61.89 9.37
N THR A 652 6.39 62.36 10.54
CA THR A 652 7.65 61.92 11.18
C THR A 652 7.49 60.54 11.82
N GLU A 653 8.60 59.80 11.99
CA GLU A 653 8.55 58.45 12.59
C GLU A 653 7.85 58.42 13.96
N GLU A 654 8.16 59.38 14.82
CA GLU A 654 7.57 59.49 16.17
C GLU A 654 6.05 59.73 16.12
N LYS A 655 5.58 60.59 15.19
CA LYS A 655 4.15 60.85 15.01
C LYS A 655 3.40 59.65 14.44
N ILE A 656 4.03 58.90 13.53
CA ILE A 656 3.45 57.66 13.01
C ILE A 656 3.26 56.67 14.16
N GLU A 657 4.30 56.46 14.98
CA GLU A 657 4.23 55.53 16.11
C GLU A 657 3.20 55.95 17.16
N GLU A 658 3.07 57.25 17.45
CA GLU A 658 2.05 57.79 18.34
C GLU A 658 0.63 57.52 17.81
N ILE A 659 0.38 57.76 16.53
CA ILE A 659 -0.93 57.52 15.90
C ILE A 659 -1.29 56.04 15.90
N VAL A 660 -0.36 55.17 15.51
CA VAL A 660 -0.60 53.72 15.51
C VAL A 660 -0.90 53.25 16.94
N SER A 661 -0.12 53.72 17.92
CA SER A 661 -0.35 53.40 19.34
C SER A 661 -1.72 53.88 19.83
N SER A 662 -2.09 55.13 19.51
CA SER A 662 -3.38 55.70 19.89
C SER A 662 -4.54 54.92 19.30
N ILE A 663 -4.47 54.56 18.02
CA ILE A 663 -5.56 53.82 17.35
C ILE A 663 -5.70 52.41 17.92
N VAL A 664 -4.59 51.69 18.10
CA VAL A 664 -4.62 50.34 18.69
C VAL A 664 -5.20 50.38 20.11
N ASN A 665 -4.78 51.35 20.92
CA ASN A 665 -5.30 51.54 22.28
C ASN A 665 -6.78 51.90 22.28
N ASP A 666 -7.22 52.82 21.41
CA ASP A 666 -8.63 53.19 21.28
C ASP A 666 -9.50 51.98 20.95
N ARG A 667 -9.05 51.12 20.01
CA ARG A 667 -9.78 49.90 19.63
C ARG A 667 -9.86 48.89 20.78
N LEU A 668 -8.78 48.76 21.56
CA LEU A 668 -8.74 47.90 22.74
C LEU A 668 -9.69 48.42 23.84
N MET A 669 -9.66 49.72 24.14
CA MET A 669 -10.46 50.32 25.20
C MET A 669 -11.95 50.37 24.85
N ASP A 670 -12.31 50.52 23.57
CA ASP A 670 -13.70 50.45 23.08
C ASP A 670 -14.18 49.00 22.86
N GLY A 671 -13.36 47.99 23.22
CA GLY A 671 -13.69 46.57 23.11
C GLY A 671 -13.89 46.07 21.68
N GLN A 672 -13.37 46.77 20.66
CA GLN A 672 -13.60 46.42 19.25
C GLN A 672 -12.95 45.09 18.86
N LEU A 673 -11.99 44.59 19.64
CA LEU A 673 -11.24 43.38 19.36
C LEU A 673 -11.73 42.15 20.16
N ASP A 674 -12.78 42.30 20.98
CA ASP A 674 -13.25 41.26 21.91
C ASP A 674 -13.78 39.99 21.22
N ASP A 675 -14.34 40.13 20.02
CA ASP A 675 -15.01 39.05 19.28
C ASP A 675 -14.10 38.37 18.24
N CYS A 676 -12.83 38.80 18.14
CA CYS A 676 -11.85 38.21 17.22
C CYS A 676 -10.77 37.41 17.97
N PRO A 677 -10.17 36.38 17.35
CA PRO A 677 -9.18 35.54 18.03
C PRO A 677 -7.76 36.13 18.03
N LEU A 678 -7.61 37.46 18.14
CA LEU A 678 -6.30 38.11 18.26
C LEU A 678 -5.76 38.02 19.70
N THR A 679 -4.47 37.70 19.83
CA THR A 679 -3.77 37.70 21.11
C THR A 679 -3.01 39.01 21.34
N PHE A 680 -2.77 39.37 22.60
CA PHE A 680 -1.93 40.56 22.92
C PHE A 680 -0.53 40.49 22.30
N LYS A 681 0.04 39.29 22.17
CA LYS A 681 1.32 39.08 21.50
C LYS A 681 1.24 39.46 20.02
N GLU A 682 0.18 39.03 19.33
CA GLU A 682 -0.04 39.35 17.92
C GLU A 682 -0.31 40.84 17.71
N ILE A 683 -1.07 41.49 18.61
CA ILE A 683 -1.32 42.95 18.54
C ILE A 683 -0.01 43.73 18.59
N LYS A 684 0.95 43.33 19.44
CA LYS A 684 2.27 43.96 19.50
C LYS A 684 3.05 43.79 18.20
N ILE A 685 3.00 42.61 17.58
CA ILE A 685 3.65 42.35 16.29
C ILE A 685 3.00 43.21 15.20
N ILE A 686 1.66 43.23 15.13
CA ILE A 686 0.89 44.05 14.18
C ILE A 686 1.28 45.53 14.30
N HIS A 687 1.31 46.07 15.52
CA HIS A 687 1.72 47.46 15.78
C HIS A 687 3.10 47.75 15.19
N GLN A 688 4.11 46.93 15.54
CA GLN A 688 5.48 47.10 15.03
C GLN A 688 5.53 47.01 13.50
N THR A 689 4.88 46.02 12.91
CA THR A 689 4.87 45.81 11.45
C THR A 689 4.21 46.96 10.71
N ILE A 690 3.10 47.51 11.22
CA ILE A 690 2.43 48.67 10.62
C ILE A 690 3.36 49.90 10.66
N CYS A 691 4.01 50.16 11.80
CA CYS A 691 4.98 51.25 11.94
C CYS A 691 6.14 51.11 10.93
N GLU A 692 6.76 49.93 10.83
CA GLU A 692 7.85 49.66 9.88
C GLU A 692 7.41 49.84 8.42
N THR A 693 6.22 49.36 8.07
CA THR A 693 5.67 49.47 6.70
C THR A 693 5.42 50.93 6.33
N LEU A 694 4.84 51.72 7.24
CA LEU A 694 4.61 53.15 7.03
C LEU A 694 5.91 53.95 6.93
N LYS A 695 6.92 53.63 7.76
CA LYS A 695 8.26 54.23 7.64
C LYS A 695 8.80 54.02 6.23
N GLY A 696 8.71 52.80 5.68
CA GLY A 696 9.13 52.51 4.31
C GLY A 696 8.36 53.28 3.23
N ILE A 697 7.04 53.45 3.39
CA ILE A 697 6.19 54.19 2.45
C ILE A 697 6.53 55.69 2.44
N PHE A 698 6.72 56.29 3.62
CA PHE A 698 6.96 57.74 3.74
C PHE A 698 8.44 58.15 3.66
N HIS A 699 9.39 57.21 3.85
CA HIS A 699 10.82 57.42 3.58
C HIS A 699 11.24 56.87 2.21
N SER A 700 10.82 57.52 1.11
CA SER A 700 11.55 57.46 -0.17
C SER A 700 11.26 58.64 -1.12
N ARG A 701 12.03 59.72 -0.95
CA ARG A 701 12.72 60.45 -2.03
C ARG A 701 13.54 61.56 -1.39
N ILE A 702 14.87 61.35 -1.33
CA ILE A 702 15.83 62.45 -1.15
C ILE A 702 15.50 63.48 -2.24
N GLN A 703 15.06 64.67 -1.85
CA GLN A 703 14.96 65.79 -2.79
C GLN A 703 16.36 66.14 -3.27
N TYR A 704 16.61 66.03 -4.57
CA TYR A 704 17.82 66.60 -5.15
C TYR A 704 17.78 68.12 -4.94
N PRO A 705 18.83 68.73 -4.39
CA PRO A 705 18.87 70.18 -4.22
C PRO A 705 18.80 70.85 -5.60
N THR A 706 17.76 71.63 -5.83
CA THR A 706 17.74 72.63 -6.92
C THR A 706 18.81 73.67 -6.60
N LYS A 707 19.93 73.61 -7.34
CA LYS A 707 20.88 74.73 -7.40
C LYS A 707 20.11 75.98 -7.83
N GLU A 708 20.17 77.03 -7.03
CA GLU A 708 19.90 78.38 -7.50
C GLU A 708 20.89 78.70 -8.62
N ALA A 709 20.37 79.01 -9.80
CA ALA A 709 21.14 79.61 -10.86
C ALA A 709 21.22 81.12 -10.57
N ASN A 710 22.42 81.58 -10.21
CA ASN A 710 22.82 82.98 -10.36
C ASN A 710 23.34 83.21 -11.78
#